data_AF-A0A960QA30-F1
#
_entry.id   AF-A0A960QA30-F1
#
_cell.length_a   1.000
_cell.length_b   1.000
_cell.length_c   1.000
_cell.angle_alpha   90.00
_cell.angle_beta   90.00
_cell.angle_gamma   90.00
#
_symmetry.space_group_name_H-M   'P 1'
#
loop_
_entity.id
_entity.type
_entity.pdbx_description
1 polymer ?
#
loop_
_entity_poly.entity_id
_entity_poly.type
_entity_poly.pdbx_seq_one_letter_code
_entity_poly.pdbx_strand_id
1 'polypeptide(L)'
;RELVAAYTRGVNAGIADLETPPFEYLVLRRQPAPWTETDSVLMLHSLFVMLQGSAQRYEADLDALHRCLPAGTYDLMTPVGTPLDAPLDGDPLPWPTVPEPLGTVPAAPPAEIPAGEAGSEGAMGGDEQAALVPGWQRALGVPALRTDALEGLEVAGSNSWVVSGEHTAHGGGMLALDMHMGYTLPNIWYRTVLEWPDAEGVKHRLAGITLPGLPLLVAGSNGDVAWGFTNGRTDSLDLVLLEPDPEDADRYLTPDGPREYEVFEERIEAPGQEPVIEPVRWTIWGPVVDDAVDGHPAAVRWVPHDPHAVNLELSAMETATSAAEALDIGRRAGLPSLNLLVADRQGHIGWTMVGRVPRRVGHDGRLSMPWSSAAVGWDGFLAPEEVPAILDPPSGRLWSSNQRALGGIDDGVLGDGNFGLGARAGQIRDGLMALDSATEKDMLAIQLDDRALFLARWRQVLLDALDPAALEGHPRRAELRRLVEGWEGRAAVDAVGYTLVRDFRLELGARLFAAVAGGCEMPEEDYDYVDDYGQAEGALWALLEARPPEVVAGVDGGWNGFLLAAVDQVIDAVEERGETLAVQTWGERNRLHMTHLFSRIAPGPIRRWLDMAPEPQPGDFYMPRVQSNSYGPSERMVVAPGREAEAIFHMPAGQSAHPMSPHYRDGQEAWLHGEPTSLLPGETRQTLELVPAGEDR
;
A
#
# COMPACT_ATOMS: atom_id res chain seq x y z
N ARG A 1 6.96 25.97 11.24
CA ARG A 1 8.07 25.91 12.23
C ARG A 1 7.57 26.06 13.66
N GLU A 2 6.88 27.15 14.01
CA GLU A 2 6.36 27.35 15.37
C GLU A 2 5.46 26.20 15.85
N LEU A 3 4.59 25.68 14.98
CA LEU A 3 3.78 24.49 15.25
C LEU A 3 4.62 23.26 15.64
N VAL A 4 5.70 22.97 14.89
CA VAL A 4 6.62 21.86 15.18
C VAL A 4 7.33 22.10 16.51
N ALA A 5 7.83 23.31 16.75
CA ALA A 5 8.49 23.66 18.00
C ALA A 5 7.55 23.49 19.21
N ALA A 6 6.29 23.91 19.08
CA ALA A 6 5.27 23.72 20.11
C ALA A 6 4.98 22.23 20.38
N TYR A 7 4.84 21.44 19.33
CA TYR A 7 4.67 19.99 19.42
C TYR A 7 5.87 19.33 20.12
N THR A 8 7.09 19.63 19.68
CA THR A 8 8.34 19.13 20.27
C THR A 8 8.44 19.47 21.76
N ARG A 9 8.08 20.70 22.17
CA ARG A 9 8.01 21.06 23.60
C ARG A 9 6.97 20.23 24.35
N GLY A 10 5.79 20.02 23.77
CA GLY A 10 4.74 19.17 24.35
C GLY A 10 5.19 17.72 24.55
N VAL A 11 5.83 17.11 23.53
CA VAL A 11 6.39 15.76 23.61
C VAL A 11 7.43 15.67 24.73
N ASN A 12 8.38 16.61 24.78
CA ASN A 12 9.42 16.59 25.80
C ASN A 12 8.91 16.86 27.22
N ALA A 13 7.90 17.73 27.37
CA ALA A 13 7.22 17.91 28.64
C ALA A 13 6.53 16.61 29.07
N GLY A 14 5.81 15.95 28.15
CA GLY A 14 5.21 14.65 28.38
C GLY A 14 6.22 13.60 28.83
N ILE A 15 7.37 13.50 28.16
CA ILE A 15 8.46 12.59 28.54
C ILE A 15 8.98 12.90 29.95
N ALA A 16 9.16 14.18 30.29
CA ALA A 16 9.66 14.61 31.60
C ALA A 16 8.67 14.33 32.74
N ASP A 17 7.36 14.36 32.45
CA ASP A 17 6.28 14.13 33.41
C ASP A 17 5.97 12.64 33.63
N LEU A 18 6.58 11.71 32.87
CA LEU A 18 6.41 10.28 33.07
C LEU A 18 7.02 9.81 34.40
N GLU A 19 6.20 9.31 35.32
CA GLU A 19 6.65 8.72 36.59
C GLU A 19 7.46 7.42 36.40
N THR A 20 7.19 6.71 35.30
CA THR A 20 7.89 5.48 34.92
C THR A 20 8.20 5.52 33.42
N PRO A 21 9.39 5.05 32.99
CA PRO A 21 9.68 4.93 31.55
C PRO A 21 8.63 4.06 30.84
N PRO A 22 8.32 4.34 29.56
CA PRO A 22 7.40 3.51 28.79
C PRO A 22 7.88 2.05 28.73
N PHE A 23 6.94 1.13 28.54
CA PHE A 23 7.20 -0.31 28.58
C PHE A 23 8.37 -0.72 27.68
N GLU A 24 8.42 -0.20 26.47
CA GLU A 24 9.44 -0.47 25.45
C GLU A 24 10.84 -0.07 25.95
N TYR A 25 10.94 1.12 26.54
CA TYR A 25 12.19 1.66 27.08
C TYR A 25 12.66 0.91 28.33
N LEU A 26 11.73 0.41 29.16
CA LEU A 26 12.05 -0.49 30.27
C LEU A 26 12.64 -1.81 29.79
N VAL A 27 12.03 -2.42 28.77
CA VAL A 27 12.52 -3.68 28.17
C VAL A 27 13.91 -3.50 27.56
N LEU A 28 14.11 -2.41 26.82
CA LEU A 28 15.40 -2.07 26.20
C LEU A 28 16.44 -1.55 27.19
N ARG A 29 16.05 -1.24 28.43
CA ARG A 29 16.89 -0.58 29.45
C ARG A 29 17.51 0.71 28.92
N ARG A 30 16.71 1.49 28.20
CA ARG A 30 17.09 2.79 27.63
C ARG A 30 16.23 3.89 28.23
N GLN A 31 16.76 5.11 28.24
CA GLN A 31 15.97 6.30 28.50
C GLN A 31 15.54 6.89 27.15
N PRO A 32 14.31 7.39 27.02
CA PRO A 32 13.91 8.16 25.85
C PRO A 32 14.85 9.35 25.65
N ALA A 33 15.35 9.54 24.43
CA ALA A 33 16.05 10.76 24.07
C ALA A 33 15.04 11.92 23.96
N PRO A 34 15.45 13.17 24.21
CA PRO A 34 14.60 14.31 23.91
C PRO A 34 14.22 14.32 22.42
N TRP A 35 12.93 14.48 22.14
CA TRP A 35 12.42 14.68 20.78
C TRP A 35 12.88 16.03 20.26
N THR A 36 13.24 16.11 18.98
CA THR A 36 13.70 17.32 18.31
C THR A 36 12.71 17.75 17.23
N GLU A 37 12.84 18.98 16.72
CA GLU A 37 12.05 19.41 15.55
C GLU A 37 12.37 18.55 14.31
N THR A 38 13.62 18.09 14.19
CA THR A 38 14.09 17.23 13.11
C THR A 38 13.40 15.88 13.12
N ASP A 39 13.18 15.29 14.29
CA ASP A 39 12.52 13.98 14.41
C ASP A 39 11.10 14.02 13.80
N SER A 40 10.37 15.12 13.99
CA SER A 40 9.05 15.30 13.34
C SER A 40 9.16 15.39 11.81
N VAL A 41 10.22 16.00 11.27
CA VAL A 41 10.43 16.03 9.81
C VAL A 41 10.83 14.65 9.30
N LEU A 42 11.67 13.92 10.04
CA LEU A 42 12.07 12.54 9.71
C LEU A 42 10.89 11.57 9.72
N MET A 43 9.84 11.82 10.51
CA MET A 43 8.59 11.07 10.41
C MET A 43 7.91 11.23 9.04
N LEU A 44 7.94 12.42 8.42
CA LEU A 44 7.47 12.59 7.03
C LEU A 44 8.33 11.81 6.04
N HIS A 45 9.66 11.86 6.17
CA HIS A 45 10.56 11.06 5.33
C HIS A 45 10.33 9.55 5.50
N SER A 46 10.01 9.11 6.73
CA SER A 46 9.66 7.71 6.99
C SER A 46 8.37 7.31 6.27
N LEU A 47 7.38 8.21 6.15
CA LEU A 47 6.20 7.98 5.32
C LEU A 47 6.53 7.86 3.83
N PHE A 48 7.51 8.62 3.32
CA PHE A 48 7.96 8.46 1.94
C PHE A 48 8.53 7.06 1.71
N VAL A 49 9.44 6.59 2.57
CA VAL A 49 10.03 5.25 2.49
C VAL A 49 8.94 4.18 2.55
N MET A 50 8.03 4.31 3.51
CA MET A 50 6.89 3.42 3.69
C MET A 50 5.99 3.31 2.44
N LEU A 51 5.63 4.45 1.84
CA LEU A 51 4.58 4.49 0.82
C LEU A 51 5.09 4.38 -0.61
N GLN A 52 6.39 4.62 -0.83
CA GLN A 52 6.99 4.77 -2.17
C GLN A 52 8.38 4.13 -2.30
N GLY A 53 8.95 3.56 -1.23
CA GLY A 53 10.30 2.99 -1.27
C GLY A 53 10.47 1.83 -2.26
N SER A 54 9.39 1.08 -2.53
CA SER A 54 9.37 -0.01 -3.50
C SER A 54 9.37 0.45 -4.97
N ALA A 55 9.19 1.75 -5.24
CA ALA A 55 9.17 2.27 -6.62
C ALA A 55 10.49 2.02 -7.37
N GLN A 56 11.62 2.02 -6.66
CA GLN A 56 12.92 1.64 -7.24
C GLN A 56 12.92 0.20 -7.75
N ARG A 57 12.41 -0.75 -6.96
CA ARG A 57 12.34 -2.17 -7.37
C ARG A 57 11.44 -2.31 -8.59
N TYR A 58 10.29 -1.64 -8.58
CA TYR A 58 9.36 -1.65 -9.71
C TYR A 58 10.00 -1.20 -11.03
N GLU A 59 10.74 -0.09 -11.05
CA GLU A 59 11.41 0.40 -12.25
C GLU A 59 12.52 -0.56 -12.71
N ALA A 60 13.30 -1.13 -11.78
CA ALA A 60 14.30 -2.14 -12.09
C ALA A 60 13.71 -3.42 -12.69
N ASP A 61 12.54 -3.87 -12.21
CA ASP A 61 11.81 -5.01 -12.75
C ASP A 61 11.34 -4.73 -14.19
N LEU A 62 10.86 -3.51 -14.47
CA LEU A 62 10.50 -3.07 -15.82
C LEU A 62 11.72 -3.08 -16.75
N ASP A 63 12.88 -2.60 -16.30
CA ASP A 63 14.12 -2.65 -17.09
C ASP A 63 14.58 -4.08 -17.38
N ALA A 64 14.43 -5.00 -16.41
CA ALA A 64 14.74 -6.42 -16.61
C ALA A 64 13.83 -7.04 -17.68
N LEU A 65 12.52 -6.84 -17.57
CA LEU A 65 11.55 -7.32 -18.56
C LEU A 65 11.77 -6.69 -19.94
N HIS A 66 12.04 -5.38 -20.01
CA HIS A 66 12.23 -4.66 -21.27
C HIS A 66 13.45 -5.17 -22.05
N ARG A 67 14.54 -5.51 -21.36
CA ARG A 67 15.75 -6.02 -22.01
C ARG A 67 15.62 -7.48 -22.44
N CYS A 68 14.87 -8.26 -21.66
CA CYS A 68 14.64 -9.67 -21.93
C CYS A 68 13.63 -9.91 -23.07
N LEU A 69 12.53 -9.16 -23.08
CA LEU A 69 11.38 -9.43 -23.94
C LEU A 69 11.36 -8.57 -25.22
N PRO A 70 10.83 -9.08 -26.34
CA PRO A 70 10.50 -8.25 -27.49
C PRO A 70 9.49 -7.15 -27.12
N ALA A 71 9.56 -5.99 -27.77
CA ALA A 71 8.75 -4.82 -27.42
C ALA A 71 7.24 -5.10 -27.27
N GLY A 72 6.62 -5.82 -28.22
CA GLY A 72 5.19 -6.14 -28.12
C GLY A 72 4.85 -7.07 -26.95
N THR A 73 5.79 -7.94 -26.56
CA THR A 73 5.64 -8.86 -25.43
C THR A 73 5.84 -8.13 -24.11
N TYR A 74 6.80 -7.20 -24.07
CA TYR A 74 6.97 -6.27 -22.96
C TYR A 74 5.70 -5.45 -22.71
N ASP A 75 5.11 -4.87 -23.76
CA ASP A 75 3.85 -4.11 -23.66
C ASP A 75 2.68 -4.99 -23.17
N LEU A 76 2.62 -6.26 -23.61
CA LEU A 76 1.63 -7.23 -23.14
C LEU A 76 1.80 -7.55 -21.66
N MET A 77 3.04 -7.75 -21.21
CA MET A 77 3.38 -8.15 -19.84
C MET A 77 3.44 -6.97 -18.87
N THR A 78 3.46 -5.73 -19.35
CA THR A 78 3.53 -4.53 -18.50
C THR A 78 2.42 -3.52 -18.81
N PRO A 79 1.14 -3.93 -18.84
CA PRO A 79 0.04 -3.02 -19.13
C PRO A 79 -0.10 -1.95 -18.03
N VAL A 80 -0.21 -0.69 -18.43
CA VAL A 80 -0.38 0.47 -17.51
C VAL A 80 -1.79 0.63 -16.93
N GLY A 81 -2.71 -0.29 -17.28
CA GLY A 81 -4.09 -0.32 -16.82
C GLY A 81 -4.89 -1.39 -17.56
N THR A 82 -6.12 -1.64 -17.10
CA THR A 82 -6.98 -2.71 -17.58
C THR A 82 -8.47 -2.32 -17.59
N PRO A 83 -9.36 -3.11 -18.23
CA PRO A 83 -10.79 -2.87 -18.16
C PRO A 83 -11.39 -3.05 -16.76
N LEU A 84 -10.62 -3.61 -15.82
CA LEU A 84 -11.01 -3.71 -14.41
C LEU A 84 -10.82 -2.38 -13.67
N ASP A 85 -10.10 -1.42 -14.26
CA ASP A 85 -9.98 -0.09 -13.68
C ASP A 85 -11.35 0.59 -13.57
N ALA A 86 -11.51 1.33 -12.48
CA ALA A 86 -12.66 2.19 -12.25
C ALA A 86 -12.15 3.61 -12.05
N PRO A 87 -11.73 4.28 -13.14
CA PRO A 87 -11.27 5.65 -13.06
C PRO A 87 -12.42 6.58 -12.66
N LEU A 88 -12.06 7.71 -12.05
CA LEU A 88 -12.98 8.76 -11.64
C LEU A 88 -13.58 9.53 -12.83
N ASP A 89 -12.88 9.48 -13.96
CA ASP A 89 -13.25 10.09 -15.23
C ASP A 89 -12.86 9.21 -16.42
N GLY A 90 -13.38 9.56 -17.59
CA GLY A 90 -13.18 8.83 -18.84
C GLY A 90 -13.51 7.34 -18.77
N ASP A 91 -12.97 6.60 -19.73
CA ASP A 91 -13.15 5.15 -19.84
C ASP A 91 -11.89 4.43 -19.35
N PRO A 92 -12.01 3.23 -18.76
CA PRO A 92 -10.87 2.40 -18.43
C PRO A 92 -10.12 1.94 -19.70
N LEU A 93 -8.85 1.59 -19.54
CA LEU A 93 -8.02 1.11 -20.65
C LEU A 93 -8.47 -0.29 -21.11
N PRO A 94 -8.31 -0.64 -22.41
CA PRO A 94 -8.66 -1.96 -22.90
C PRO A 94 -7.68 -3.03 -22.40
N TRP A 95 -8.03 -4.31 -22.58
CA TRP A 95 -7.06 -5.40 -22.39
C TRP A 95 -5.86 -5.21 -23.34
N PRO A 96 -4.63 -5.57 -22.92
CA PRO A 96 -3.48 -5.51 -23.81
C PRO A 96 -3.65 -6.51 -24.97
N THR A 97 -3.02 -6.20 -26.10
CA THR A 97 -3.09 -7.05 -27.29
C THR A 97 -1.94 -8.06 -27.28
N VAL A 98 -2.24 -9.32 -27.59
CA VAL A 98 -1.21 -10.36 -27.76
C VAL A 98 -0.50 -10.15 -29.11
N PRO A 99 0.82 -9.93 -29.15
CA PRO A 99 1.53 -9.69 -30.40
C PRO A 99 1.68 -10.98 -31.22
N GLU A 100 1.80 -10.83 -32.54
CA GLU A 100 2.11 -11.93 -33.46
C GLU A 100 3.44 -11.64 -34.19
N PRO A 101 4.52 -12.41 -33.96
CA PRO A 101 4.64 -13.53 -33.01
C PRO A 101 4.69 -13.07 -31.54
N LEU A 102 4.31 -13.97 -30.59
CA LEU A 102 4.32 -13.67 -29.16
C LEU A 102 5.71 -13.38 -28.62
N GLY A 103 6.75 -14.05 -29.12
CA GLY A 103 8.13 -13.83 -28.68
C GLY A 103 8.36 -14.17 -27.21
N THR A 104 8.33 -15.46 -26.86
CA THR A 104 8.50 -15.95 -25.48
C THR A 104 9.96 -16.22 -25.13
N VAL A 105 10.32 -15.99 -23.87
CA VAL A 105 11.57 -16.46 -23.26
C VAL A 105 11.20 -17.41 -22.10
N PRO A 106 10.77 -18.66 -22.41
CA PRO A 106 10.29 -19.58 -21.39
C PRO A 106 11.45 -20.13 -20.54
N ALA A 107 11.22 -20.32 -19.25
CA ALA A 107 12.03 -21.20 -18.42
C ALA A 107 11.34 -22.56 -18.24
N ALA A 108 12.02 -23.50 -17.57
CA ALA A 108 11.30 -24.63 -17.00
C ALA A 108 10.17 -24.08 -16.12
N PRO A 109 8.96 -24.68 -16.17
CA PRO A 109 7.90 -24.28 -15.24
C PRO A 109 8.46 -24.36 -13.81
N PRO A 110 8.11 -23.40 -12.93
CA PRO A 110 8.67 -23.35 -11.59
C PRO A 110 8.51 -24.71 -10.91
N ALA A 111 9.57 -25.19 -10.26
CA ALA A 111 9.46 -26.33 -9.37
C ALA A 111 8.63 -25.86 -8.17
N GLU A 112 7.48 -26.51 -7.94
CA GLU A 112 6.60 -26.36 -6.76
C GLU A 112 6.47 -24.94 -6.22
N ILE A 113 5.33 -24.27 -6.44
CA ILE A 113 5.01 -23.11 -5.57
C ILE A 113 4.95 -23.68 -4.14
N PRO A 114 5.80 -23.22 -3.20
CA PRO A 114 5.68 -23.63 -1.81
C PRO A 114 4.23 -23.40 -1.42
N ALA A 115 3.65 -24.31 -0.65
CA ALA A 115 2.38 -24.04 0.00
C ALA A 115 2.55 -22.80 0.90
N GLY A 116 2.41 -21.61 0.31
CA GLY A 116 2.72 -20.36 0.96
C GLY A 116 1.82 -20.27 2.18
N GLU A 117 2.38 -19.79 3.29
CA GLU A 117 1.57 -19.11 4.28
C GLU A 117 0.84 -17.98 3.53
N ALA A 118 -0.35 -18.29 3.03
CA ALA A 118 -1.21 -17.38 2.29
C ALA A 118 -1.69 -16.31 3.28
N GLY A 119 -0.86 -15.30 3.46
CA GLY A 119 -1.07 -14.19 4.38
C GLY A 119 -0.57 -12.85 3.83
N SER A 120 -0.08 -12.81 2.59
CA SER A 120 0.63 -11.63 2.13
C SER A 120 0.41 -11.36 0.64
N GLU A 121 -0.20 -10.23 0.31
CA GLU A 121 0.18 -9.50 -0.90
C GLU A 121 1.28 -8.51 -0.49
N GLY A 122 2.43 -9.05 -0.05
CA GLY A 122 3.66 -8.34 0.34
C GLY A 122 4.08 -8.52 1.81
N ALA A 123 4.26 -9.77 2.23
CA ALA A 123 5.04 -10.16 3.39
C ALA A 123 5.82 -11.39 2.95
N MET A 124 6.99 -11.10 2.40
CA MET A 124 8.03 -12.05 2.04
C MET A 124 8.06 -13.16 3.09
N GLY A 125 7.70 -14.37 2.66
CA GLY A 125 7.83 -15.57 3.47
C GLY A 125 9.29 -15.75 3.84
N GLY A 126 9.59 -15.64 5.13
CA GLY A 126 10.94 -15.78 5.65
C GLY A 126 11.48 -17.18 5.44
N ASP A 127 12.43 -17.33 4.52
CA ASP A 127 13.75 -17.93 4.75
C ASP A 127 14.62 -17.67 3.50
N GLU A 128 15.83 -17.13 3.71
CA GLU A 128 16.88 -16.81 2.71
C GLU A 128 16.86 -15.45 1.95
N GLN A 129 16.59 -14.32 2.64
CA GLN A 129 16.96 -12.97 2.13
C GLN A 129 18.46 -12.67 2.32
N ALA A 130 19.31 -13.23 1.47
CA ALA A 130 20.75 -12.95 1.47
C ALA A 130 21.18 -11.78 0.57
N ALA A 131 20.29 -11.15 -0.20
CA ALA A 131 20.68 -10.24 -1.27
C ALA A 131 20.72 -8.72 -0.91
N LEU A 132 19.88 -8.20 -0.01
CA LEU A 132 19.87 -6.76 0.30
C LEU A 132 19.93 -6.42 1.80
N VAL A 133 20.71 -7.18 2.56
CA VAL A 133 21.15 -6.72 3.89
C VAL A 133 22.25 -5.68 3.67
N PRO A 134 22.03 -4.39 4.02
CA PRO A 134 23.07 -3.38 3.93
C PRO A 134 24.35 -3.87 4.60
N GLY A 135 25.51 -3.53 4.03
CA GLY A 135 26.81 -4.01 4.52
C GLY A 135 26.99 -3.84 6.03
N TRP A 136 26.44 -2.76 6.58
CA TRP A 136 26.40 -2.48 8.01
C TRP A 136 25.60 -3.48 8.86
N GLN A 137 24.45 -3.97 8.41
CA GLN A 137 23.68 -4.97 9.16
C GLN A 137 24.42 -6.30 9.21
N ARG A 138 25.02 -6.72 8.08
CA ARG A 138 25.91 -7.89 8.01
C ARG A 138 27.12 -7.74 8.91
N ALA A 139 27.79 -6.59 8.86
CA ALA A 139 29.01 -6.32 9.63
C ALA A 139 28.76 -6.25 11.14
N LEU A 140 27.59 -5.79 11.58
CA LEU A 140 27.19 -5.82 12.98
C LEU A 140 26.72 -7.20 13.45
N GLY A 141 26.63 -8.22 12.58
CA GLY A 141 26.09 -9.52 12.98
C GLY A 141 24.69 -9.42 13.61
N VAL A 142 24.00 -8.32 13.32
CA VAL A 142 22.58 -8.14 13.61
C VAL A 142 21.91 -9.06 12.61
N PRO A 143 21.23 -10.15 13.03
CA PRO A 143 20.36 -10.88 12.12
C PRO A 143 19.50 -9.79 11.47
N ALA A 144 19.38 -9.76 10.13
CA ALA A 144 18.56 -8.79 9.40
C ALA A 144 17.40 -8.44 10.30
N LEU A 145 17.38 -7.20 10.82
CA LEU A 145 16.44 -6.79 11.86
C LEU A 145 15.11 -6.98 11.18
N ARG A 146 14.52 -8.18 11.32
CA ARG A 146 13.52 -8.73 10.40
C ARG A 146 12.54 -7.61 10.19
N THR A 147 12.64 -6.98 9.02
CA THR A 147 12.11 -5.64 8.89
C THR A 147 10.63 -5.77 8.79
N ASP A 148 9.98 -6.91 9.02
CA ASP A 148 8.54 -7.12 9.00
C ASP A 148 7.72 -6.10 9.84
N ALA A 149 8.32 -5.36 10.78
CA ALA A 149 7.68 -4.18 11.41
C ALA A 149 7.65 -2.91 10.51
N LEU A 150 8.60 -2.79 9.58
CA LEU A 150 8.73 -1.90 8.41
C LEU A 150 8.28 -2.54 7.07
N GLU A 151 8.37 -3.86 6.82
CA GLU A 151 7.87 -4.54 5.60
C GLU A 151 6.35 -4.70 5.68
N GLY A 152 5.78 -4.87 6.88
CA GLY A 152 4.36 -4.63 7.09
C GLY A 152 3.94 -3.19 6.80
N LEU A 153 4.90 -2.25 6.78
CA LEU A 153 4.67 -0.88 6.33
C LEU A 153 4.92 -0.72 4.81
N GLU A 154 5.57 -1.66 4.11
CA GLU A 154 5.89 -1.58 2.68
C GLU A 154 4.70 -1.85 1.75
N VAL A 155 3.72 -2.63 2.21
CA VAL A 155 2.45 -2.79 1.49
C VAL A 155 1.50 -1.71 1.99
N ALA A 156 1.42 -0.59 1.30
CA ALA A 156 0.43 0.44 1.62
C ALA A 156 -0.71 0.43 0.62
N GLY A 157 -1.93 0.31 1.14
CA GLY A 157 -3.17 0.31 0.38
C GLY A 157 -4.21 1.08 1.16
N SER A 158 -5.36 1.37 0.57
CA SER A 158 -6.47 2.02 1.30
C SER A 158 -7.75 1.92 0.48
N ASN A 159 -8.90 2.13 1.10
CA ASN A 159 -10.05 2.69 0.38
C ASN A 159 -10.42 4.07 0.93
N SER A 160 -10.98 4.90 0.06
CA SER A 160 -11.63 6.14 0.43
C SER A 160 -12.69 6.49 -0.60
N TRP A 161 -13.83 7.01 -0.18
CA TRP A 161 -14.85 7.54 -1.08
C TRP A 161 -15.64 8.67 -0.44
N VAL A 162 -16.22 9.51 -1.30
CA VAL A 162 -17.06 10.63 -0.92
C VAL A 162 -18.36 10.63 -1.70
N VAL A 163 -19.45 10.96 -1.00
CA VAL A 163 -20.81 11.03 -1.54
C VAL A 163 -21.32 12.46 -1.34
N SER A 164 -21.81 13.07 -2.42
CA SER A 164 -22.34 14.44 -2.40
C SER A 164 -23.66 14.51 -1.65
N GLY A 165 -24.02 15.72 -1.21
CA GLY A 165 -25.27 15.97 -0.48
C GLY A 165 -26.54 15.55 -1.23
N GLU A 166 -26.50 15.45 -2.56
CA GLU A 166 -27.62 14.95 -3.37
C GLU A 166 -27.93 13.47 -3.11
N HIS A 167 -26.93 12.70 -2.67
CA HIS A 167 -27.01 11.25 -2.50
C HIS A 167 -26.86 10.82 -1.04
N THR A 168 -26.82 11.74 -0.07
CA THR A 168 -26.84 11.42 1.36
C THR A 168 -28.21 11.68 1.98
N ALA A 169 -28.55 10.92 3.03
CA ALA A 169 -29.83 11.06 3.72
C ALA A 169 -30.01 12.42 4.43
N HIS A 170 -28.93 13.16 4.67
CA HIS A 170 -28.93 14.42 5.43
C HIS A 170 -28.60 15.66 4.58
N GLY A 171 -28.31 15.51 3.28
CA GLY A 171 -28.07 16.63 2.37
C GLY A 171 -26.66 17.26 2.44
N GLY A 172 -25.77 16.74 3.28
CA GLY A 172 -24.37 17.18 3.39
C GLY A 172 -23.41 16.16 2.77
N GLY A 173 -22.16 16.53 2.54
CA GLY A 173 -21.16 15.59 2.03
C GLY A 173 -20.83 14.54 3.08
N MET A 174 -20.46 13.34 2.64
CA MET A 174 -20.03 12.26 3.52
C MET A 174 -18.79 11.59 2.97
N LEU A 175 -17.80 11.37 3.84
CA LEU A 175 -16.54 10.69 3.57
C LEU A 175 -16.56 9.32 4.29
N ALA A 176 -16.07 8.29 3.63
CA ALA A 176 -15.63 7.06 4.29
C ALA A 176 -14.22 6.70 3.85
N LEU A 177 -13.41 6.19 4.77
CA LEU A 177 -12.08 5.67 4.49
C LEU A 177 -11.67 4.54 5.42
N ASP A 178 -10.77 3.72 4.91
CA ASP A 178 -9.97 2.75 5.66
C ASP A 178 -8.58 2.62 5.03
N MET A 179 -7.57 3.23 5.63
CA MET A 179 -6.19 3.01 5.22
C MET A 179 -5.76 1.60 5.63
N HIS A 180 -5.08 0.92 4.73
CA HIS A 180 -4.61 -0.44 4.90
C HIS A 180 -3.10 -0.44 5.12
N MET A 181 -2.69 -0.93 6.27
CA MET A 181 -1.29 -1.03 6.69
C MET A 181 -1.07 -2.32 7.47
N GLY A 182 0.19 -2.70 7.65
CA GLY A 182 0.56 -3.77 8.55
C GLY A 182 0.07 -3.49 9.96
N TYR A 183 -0.49 -4.50 10.62
CA TYR A 183 -1.00 -4.37 11.97
C TYR A 183 0.14 -4.21 12.97
N THR A 184 0.20 -3.06 13.62
CA THR A 184 1.13 -2.79 14.72
C THR A 184 0.41 -2.80 16.06
N LEU A 185 1.16 -3.16 17.12
CA LEU A 185 0.74 -2.97 18.52
C LEU A 185 1.79 -2.07 19.21
N PRO A 186 1.42 -0.84 19.64
CA PRO A 186 0.09 -0.21 19.55
C PRO A 186 -0.34 0.10 18.10
N ASN A 187 -1.60 0.49 17.92
CA ASN A 187 -2.04 0.98 16.61
C ASN A 187 -1.18 2.17 16.16
N ILE A 188 -0.90 2.25 14.86
CA ILE A 188 -0.13 3.35 14.26
C ILE A 188 -0.83 4.71 14.43
N TRP A 189 -2.16 4.70 14.48
CA TRP A 189 -2.98 5.90 14.63
C TRP A 189 -3.29 6.24 16.08
N TYR A 190 -3.28 7.55 16.35
CA TYR A 190 -3.80 8.12 17.59
C TYR A 190 -5.08 8.91 17.30
N ARG A 191 -6.23 8.33 17.67
CA ARG A 191 -7.56 8.92 17.58
C ARG A 191 -7.72 10.07 18.57
N THR A 192 -7.98 11.25 18.03
CA THR A 192 -7.99 12.51 18.80
C THR A 192 -9.17 13.40 18.46
N VAL A 193 -9.65 14.13 19.46
CA VAL A 193 -10.43 15.36 19.27
C VAL A 193 -9.64 16.52 19.84
N LEU A 194 -9.34 17.52 19.01
CA LEU A 194 -8.64 18.74 19.40
C LEU A 194 -9.64 19.89 19.42
N GLU A 195 -9.64 20.69 20.47
CA GLU A 195 -10.47 21.89 20.58
C GLU A 195 -9.63 23.05 21.09
N TRP A 196 -9.70 24.18 20.39
CA TRP A 196 -8.99 25.39 20.80
C TRP A 196 -9.76 26.65 20.37
N PRO A 197 -9.65 27.76 21.12
CA PRO A 197 -10.00 29.07 20.60
C PRO A 197 -8.87 29.60 19.72
N ASP A 198 -9.19 30.24 18.60
CA ASP A 198 -8.21 31.07 17.86
C ASP A 198 -7.96 32.42 18.55
N ALA A 199 -7.14 33.26 17.92
CA ALA A 199 -6.76 34.58 18.44
C ALA A 199 -7.97 35.52 18.61
N GLU A 200 -9.02 35.31 17.83
CA GLU A 200 -10.29 36.04 17.86
C GLU A 200 -11.31 35.42 18.84
N GLY A 201 -11.01 34.25 19.41
CA GLY A 201 -11.86 33.52 20.35
C GLY A 201 -12.90 32.62 19.68
N VAL A 202 -12.82 32.40 18.37
CA VAL A 202 -13.64 31.42 17.65
C VAL A 202 -13.16 30.03 18.05
N LYS A 203 -14.11 29.15 18.41
CA LYS A 203 -13.79 27.78 18.79
C LYS A 203 -13.64 26.92 17.55
N HIS A 204 -12.49 26.30 17.42
CA HIS A 204 -12.20 25.27 16.44
C HIS A 204 -12.30 23.89 17.07
N ARG A 205 -12.67 22.90 16.28
CA ARG A 205 -12.68 21.50 16.66
C ARG A 205 -12.15 20.66 15.50
N LEU A 206 -11.28 19.71 15.82
CA LEU A 206 -10.88 18.64 14.91
C LEU A 206 -11.26 17.30 15.53
N ALA A 207 -11.71 16.36 14.71
CA ALA A 207 -11.99 14.99 15.14
C ALA A 207 -11.48 14.01 14.08
N GLY A 208 -10.63 13.06 14.47
CA GLY A 208 -10.03 12.13 13.53
C GLY A 208 -8.83 11.39 14.11
N ILE A 209 -7.82 11.18 13.28
CA ILE A 209 -6.57 10.49 13.61
C ILE A 209 -5.34 11.37 13.36
N THR A 210 -4.35 11.21 14.21
CA THR A 210 -3.00 11.77 14.04
C THR A 210 -1.99 10.63 13.90
N LEU A 211 -0.86 10.90 13.25
CA LEU A 211 0.33 10.04 13.34
C LEU A 211 1.22 10.56 14.48
N PRO A 212 1.49 9.77 15.54
CA PRO A 212 2.44 10.15 16.58
C PRO A 212 3.80 10.56 15.96
N GLY A 213 4.33 11.70 16.41
CA GLY A 213 5.53 12.32 15.84
C GLY A 213 5.25 13.47 14.85
N LEU A 214 4.01 13.62 14.36
CA LEU A 214 3.61 14.73 13.49
C LEU A 214 2.54 15.63 14.16
N PRO A 215 2.65 16.96 14.05
CA PRO A 215 1.64 17.88 14.55
C PRO A 215 0.50 18.09 13.53
N LEU A 216 -0.07 17.01 12.98
CA LEU A 216 -1.09 17.07 11.95
C LEU A 216 -2.24 16.11 12.27
N LEU A 217 -3.48 16.56 12.07
CA LEU A 217 -4.60 15.65 11.88
C LEU A 217 -4.49 15.04 10.48
N VAL A 218 -4.16 13.76 10.40
CA VAL A 218 -3.92 13.05 9.14
C VAL A 218 -5.22 12.90 8.38
N ALA A 219 -6.26 12.34 8.99
CA ALA A 219 -7.58 12.21 8.40
C ALA A 219 -8.65 12.49 9.45
N GLY A 220 -9.77 13.06 9.04
CA GLY A 220 -10.82 13.45 9.98
C GLY A 220 -11.74 14.53 9.43
N SER A 221 -12.30 15.31 10.35
CA SER A 221 -13.12 16.47 10.03
C SER A 221 -12.84 17.63 10.99
N ASN A 222 -13.03 18.85 10.49
CA ASN A 222 -12.99 20.09 11.26
C ASN A 222 -14.39 20.70 11.53
N GLY A 223 -15.48 20.00 11.17
CA GLY A 223 -16.85 20.54 11.26
C GLY A 223 -17.39 21.12 9.95
N ASP A 224 -16.53 21.60 9.05
CA ASP A 224 -16.93 22.15 7.75
C ASP A 224 -16.47 21.28 6.57
N VAL A 225 -15.32 20.63 6.70
CA VAL A 225 -14.73 19.70 5.73
C VAL A 225 -14.31 18.41 6.42
N ALA A 226 -14.41 17.29 5.71
CA ALA A 226 -13.81 16.01 6.07
C ALA A 226 -12.90 15.55 4.93
N TRP A 227 -11.77 14.96 5.28
CA TRP A 227 -10.77 14.51 4.33
C TRP A 227 -10.17 13.16 4.72
N GLY A 228 -9.76 12.41 3.70
CA GLY A 228 -9.09 11.13 3.83
C GLY A 228 -8.22 10.84 2.62
N PHE A 229 -7.34 9.84 2.76
CA PHE A 229 -6.34 9.53 1.76
C PHE A 229 -6.43 8.08 1.28
N THR A 230 -5.92 7.85 0.07
CA THR A 230 -5.42 6.54 -0.34
C THR A 230 -4.05 6.71 -0.99
N ASN A 231 -3.19 5.68 -1.00
CA ASN A 231 -1.96 5.72 -1.78
C ASN A 231 -2.25 6.12 -3.23
N GLY A 232 -1.52 7.13 -3.71
CA GLY A 232 -1.65 7.72 -5.04
C GLY A 232 -1.12 6.84 -6.17
N ARG A 233 -0.11 6.00 -5.87
CA ARG A 233 0.68 5.24 -6.86
C ARG A 233 1.11 6.08 -8.07
N THR A 234 1.32 7.37 -7.83
CA THR A 234 1.94 8.30 -8.77
C THR A 234 3.42 7.99 -8.85
N ASP A 235 3.93 8.03 -10.06
CA ASP A 235 5.35 7.92 -10.31
C ASP A 235 6.08 9.18 -9.78
N SER A 236 6.89 8.96 -8.75
CA SER A 236 7.57 10.00 -7.97
C SER A 236 9.09 9.79 -7.86
N LEU A 237 9.61 8.77 -8.53
CA LEU A 237 11.00 8.33 -8.47
C LEU A 237 11.46 8.00 -9.90
N ASP A 238 12.75 8.20 -10.19
CA ASP A 238 13.39 7.61 -11.37
C ASP A 238 14.77 7.05 -11.03
N LEU A 239 15.14 5.96 -11.68
CA LEU A 239 16.50 5.43 -11.69
C LEU A 239 17.30 6.07 -12.84
N VAL A 240 18.28 6.90 -12.45
CA VAL A 240 19.16 7.59 -13.39
C VAL A 240 20.40 6.75 -13.63
N LEU A 241 20.52 6.12 -14.81
CA LEU A 241 21.71 5.35 -15.16
C LEU A 241 22.95 6.25 -15.16
N LEU A 242 23.96 5.86 -14.39
CA LEU A 242 25.18 6.64 -14.26
C LEU A 242 26.22 6.21 -15.28
N GLU A 243 26.64 7.16 -16.11
CA GLU A 243 27.73 6.96 -17.06
C GLU A 243 29.05 7.45 -16.43
N PRO A 244 30.04 6.57 -16.21
CA PRO A 244 31.34 6.99 -15.68
C PRO A 244 32.09 7.87 -16.68
N ASP A 245 32.88 8.82 -16.19
CA ASP A 245 33.80 9.57 -17.05
C ASP A 245 34.89 8.62 -17.60
N PRO A 246 35.06 8.51 -18.93
CA PRO A 246 36.09 7.67 -19.52
C PRO A 246 37.53 8.02 -19.09
N GLU A 247 37.76 9.25 -18.62
CA GLU A 247 39.07 9.70 -18.15
C GLU A 247 39.29 9.44 -16.64
N ASP A 248 38.23 9.21 -15.87
CA ASP A 248 38.27 9.06 -14.42
C ASP A 248 37.02 8.37 -13.86
N ALA A 249 37.16 7.13 -13.36
CA ALA A 249 36.04 6.34 -12.87
C ALA A 249 35.42 6.89 -11.56
N ASP A 250 36.11 7.79 -10.86
CA ASP A 250 35.58 8.48 -9.66
C ASP A 250 34.72 9.71 -10.04
N ARG A 251 34.45 9.90 -11.34
CA ARG A 251 33.56 10.92 -11.88
C ARG A 251 32.45 10.30 -12.73
N TYR A 252 31.33 11.00 -12.83
CA TYR A 252 30.20 10.64 -13.69
C TYR A 252 29.85 11.78 -14.64
N LEU A 253 29.27 11.44 -15.79
CA LEU A 253 28.89 12.40 -16.81
C LEU A 253 27.57 13.10 -16.45
N THR A 254 27.53 14.42 -16.63
CA THR A 254 26.33 15.26 -16.48
C THR A 254 26.15 16.14 -17.72
N PRO A 255 24.99 16.80 -17.90
CA PRO A 255 24.78 17.73 -19.01
C PRO A 255 25.80 18.88 -19.09
N ASP A 256 26.39 19.26 -17.95
CA ASP A 256 27.40 20.32 -17.85
C ASP A 256 28.84 19.80 -17.95
N GLY A 257 29.03 18.49 -18.15
CA GLY A 257 30.32 17.81 -18.14
C GLY A 257 30.53 16.88 -16.93
N PRO A 258 31.70 16.23 -16.81
CA PRO A 258 31.99 15.31 -15.72
C PRO A 258 31.95 15.97 -14.33
N ARG A 259 31.41 15.27 -13.33
CA ARG A 259 31.38 15.70 -11.92
C ARG A 259 31.87 14.59 -11.00
N GLU A 260 32.46 14.98 -9.87
CA GLU A 260 32.86 14.06 -8.79
C GLU A 260 31.63 13.61 -8.00
N TYR A 261 31.67 12.39 -7.46
CA TYR A 261 30.71 11.95 -6.45
C TYR A 261 30.93 12.70 -5.14
N GLU A 262 29.86 13.12 -4.48
CA GLU A 262 29.93 13.47 -3.07
C GLU A 262 29.96 12.16 -2.26
N VAL A 263 30.87 12.06 -1.29
CA VAL A 263 31.02 10.85 -0.46
C VAL A 263 30.84 11.22 1.00
N PHE A 264 29.85 10.61 1.63
CA PHE A 264 29.56 10.75 3.05
C PHE A 264 29.93 9.45 3.76
N GLU A 265 30.57 9.54 4.92
CA GLU A 265 30.77 8.38 5.79
C GLU A 265 29.61 8.32 6.78
N GLU A 266 28.66 7.42 6.55
CA GLU A 266 27.58 7.15 7.49
C GLU A 266 28.09 6.20 8.58
N ARG A 267 27.94 6.60 9.84
CA ARG A 267 28.45 5.85 10.98
C ARG A 267 27.31 5.25 11.77
N ILE A 268 27.19 3.94 11.70
CA ILE A 268 26.10 3.20 12.32
C ILE A 268 26.61 2.49 13.57
N GLU A 269 26.07 2.89 14.72
CA GLU A 269 26.49 2.38 16.03
C GLU A 269 25.47 1.36 16.57
N ALA A 270 25.95 0.17 16.93
CA ALA A 270 25.17 -0.80 17.70
C ALA A 270 25.71 -0.98 19.12
N PRO A 271 24.84 -1.24 20.12
CA PRO A 271 25.26 -1.40 21.51
C PRO A 271 26.28 -2.52 21.69
N GLY A 272 27.48 -2.17 22.17
CA GLY A 272 28.54 -3.15 22.47
C GLY A 272 29.30 -3.66 21.24
N GLN A 273 29.12 -3.04 20.08
CA GLN A 273 29.79 -3.40 18.84
C GLN A 273 30.65 -2.25 18.31
N GLU A 274 31.64 -2.61 17.48
CA GLU A 274 32.36 -1.59 16.74
C GLU A 274 31.42 -0.95 15.71
N PRO A 275 31.47 0.39 15.55
CA PRO A 275 30.68 1.11 14.57
C PRO A 275 30.98 0.62 13.15
N VAL A 276 29.94 0.47 12.35
CA VAL A 276 30.14 0.29 10.91
C VAL A 276 30.17 1.65 10.25
N ILE A 277 31.17 1.83 9.38
CA ILE A 277 31.31 3.00 8.52
C ILE A 277 30.87 2.58 7.12
N GLU A 278 29.78 3.15 6.64
CA GLU A 278 29.22 2.91 5.32
C GLU A 278 29.49 4.14 4.43
N PRO A 279 30.30 4.02 3.37
CA PRO A 279 30.51 5.11 2.44
C PRO A 279 29.29 5.26 1.51
N VAL A 280 28.59 6.37 1.62
CA VAL A 280 27.44 6.70 0.77
C VAL A 280 27.89 7.65 -0.35
N ARG A 281 27.77 7.18 -1.60
CA ARG A 281 28.02 8.01 -2.78
C ARG A 281 26.76 8.76 -3.18
N TRP A 282 26.91 10.03 -3.54
CA TRP A 282 25.82 10.90 -3.90
C TRP A 282 26.15 11.68 -5.18
N THR A 283 25.16 11.81 -6.05
CA THR A 283 25.23 12.57 -7.30
C THR A 283 24.36 13.82 -7.21
N ILE A 284 24.35 14.66 -8.24
CA ILE A 284 23.38 15.78 -8.32
C ILE A 284 21.92 15.32 -8.33
N TRP A 285 21.64 14.05 -8.62
CA TRP A 285 20.28 13.50 -8.71
C TRP A 285 19.84 12.80 -7.42
N GLY A 286 20.77 12.16 -6.71
CA GLY A 286 20.49 11.42 -5.47
C GLY A 286 21.58 10.41 -5.10
N PRO A 287 21.32 9.55 -4.10
CA PRO A 287 22.25 8.50 -3.68
C PRO A 287 22.46 7.47 -4.79
N VAL A 288 23.65 6.90 -4.85
CA VAL A 288 24.01 5.85 -5.83
C VAL A 288 23.68 4.48 -5.26
N VAL A 289 23.06 3.64 -6.10
CA VAL A 289 22.91 2.21 -5.88
C VAL A 289 23.72 1.50 -6.95
N ASP A 290 24.73 0.74 -6.52
CA ASP A 290 25.81 0.24 -7.38
C ASP A 290 25.37 -0.81 -8.40
N ASP A 291 24.33 -1.58 -8.06
CA ASP A 291 23.79 -2.68 -8.84
C ASP A 291 22.26 -2.53 -8.93
N ALA A 292 21.81 -1.35 -9.38
CA ALA A 292 20.39 -1.04 -9.47
C ALA A 292 19.76 -1.62 -10.75
N VAL A 293 20.53 -1.66 -11.84
CA VAL A 293 20.06 -2.06 -13.17
C VAL A 293 21.11 -2.96 -13.83
N ASP A 294 21.06 -4.27 -13.55
CA ASP A 294 21.91 -5.30 -14.16
C ASP A 294 23.41 -5.00 -14.10
N GLY A 295 23.94 -4.90 -12.89
CA GLY A 295 25.35 -4.60 -12.65
C GLY A 295 25.74 -3.16 -12.96
N HIS A 296 24.81 -2.29 -13.36
CA HIS A 296 25.07 -0.87 -13.61
C HIS A 296 24.63 -0.01 -12.43
N PRO A 297 25.46 0.98 -12.03
CA PRO A 297 25.10 1.92 -11.00
C PRO A 297 24.04 2.90 -11.50
N ALA A 298 23.04 3.16 -10.66
CA ALA A 298 22.05 4.21 -10.89
C ALA A 298 22.00 5.16 -9.70
N ALA A 299 21.65 6.43 -9.95
CA ALA A 299 21.26 7.35 -8.90
C ALA A 299 19.74 7.30 -8.71
N VAL A 300 19.30 7.26 -7.46
CA VAL A 300 17.87 7.31 -7.11
C VAL A 300 17.41 8.77 -7.09
N ARG A 301 16.74 9.24 -8.14
CA ARG A 301 16.14 10.58 -8.16
C ARG A 301 14.73 10.50 -7.60
N TRP A 302 14.51 11.06 -6.42
CA TRP A 302 13.25 10.90 -5.70
C TRP A 302 12.74 12.24 -5.15
N VAL A 303 11.42 12.44 -5.20
CA VAL A 303 10.73 13.66 -4.73
C VAL A 303 11.19 14.18 -3.36
N PRO A 304 11.27 13.39 -2.26
CA PRO A 304 11.64 13.89 -0.93
C PRO A 304 13.11 14.33 -0.82
N HIS A 305 13.95 14.10 -1.84
CA HIS A 305 15.29 14.68 -1.88
C HIS A 305 15.26 16.20 -2.14
N ASP A 306 14.13 16.74 -2.62
CA ASP A 306 13.94 18.18 -2.79
C ASP A 306 13.38 18.82 -1.50
N PRO A 307 14.06 19.81 -0.88
CA PRO A 307 13.60 20.46 0.35
C PRO A 307 12.21 21.10 0.27
N HIS A 308 11.72 21.46 -0.93
CA HIS A 308 10.41 22.06 -1.13
C HIS A 308 9.28 21.04 -1.34
N ALA A 309 9.62 19.76 -1.47
CA ALA A 309 8.67 18.67 -1.61
C ALA A 309 8.10 18.18 -0.26
N VAL A 310 8.74 18.51 0.86
CA VAL A 310 8.29 18.15 2.21
C VAL A 310 7.85 19.42 2.96
N ASN A 311 6.59 19.49 3.38
CA ASN A 311 6.07 20.62 4.15
C ASN A 311 4.86 20.22 5.03
N LEU A 312 4.35 21.18 5.81
CA LEU A 312 3.20 21.00 6.71
C LEU A 312 1.97 21.80 6.27
N GLU A 313 1.85 22.15 4.98
CA GLU A 313 0.70 22.91 4.46
C GLU A 313 -0.64 22.19 4.70
N LEU A 314 -0.63 20.87 4.91
CA LEU A 314 -1.82 20.11 5.28
C LEU A 314 -2.49 20.65 6.57
N SER A 315 -1.75 21.29 7.49
CA SER A 315 -2.35 21.91 8.68
C SER A 315 -3.37 23.00 8.36
N ALA A 316 -3.37 23.56 7.14
CA ALA A 316 -4.41 24.49 6.71
C ALA A 316 -5.80 23.84 6.59
N MET A 317 -5.88 22.50 6.49
CA MET A 317 -7.15 21.76 6.54
C MET A 317 -7.90 22.02 7.84
N GLU A 318 -7.19 22.32 8.92
CA GLU A 318 -7.78 22.52 10.25
C GLU A 318 -8.80 23.67 10.28
N THR A 319 -8.67 24.64 9.37
CA THR A 319 -9.56 25.80 9.25
C THR A 319 -10.24 25.92 7.88
N ALA A 320 -10.09 24.91 7.01
CA ALA A 320 -10.71 24.93 5.68
C ALA A 320 -12.24 24.87 5.79
N THR A 321 -12.94 25.60 4.92
CA THR A 321 -14.39 25.81 5.02
C THR A 321 -15.19 25.20 3.87
N SER A 322 -14.50 24.74 2.81
CA SER A 322 -15.14 24.18 1.62
C SER A 322 -14.28 23.10 0.96
N ALA A 323 -14.91 22.23 0.18
CA ALA A 323 -14.22 21.21 -0.61
C ALA A 323 -13.19 21.84 -1.56
N ALA A 324 -13.52 22.95 -2.23
CA ALA A 324 -12.61 23.65 -3.14
C ALA A 324 -11.35 24.16 -2.43
N GLU A 325 -11.49 24.79 -1.26
CA GLU A 325 -10.36 25.26 -0.45
C GLU A 325 -9.48 24.08 -0.01
N ALA A 326 -10.08 22.95 0.36
CA ALA A 326 -9.36 21.74 0.74
C ALA A 326 -8.57 21.14 -0.44
N LEU A 327 -9.12 21.11 -1.65
CA LEU A 327 -8.38 20.69 -2.85
C LEU A 327 -7.17 21.61 -3.13
N ASP A 328 -7.33 22.92 -2.96
CA ASP A 328 -6.25 23.88 -3.12
C ASP A 328 -5.12 23.63 -2.11
N ILE A 329 -5.46 23.34 -0.85
CA ILE A 329 -4.49 22.95 0.18
C ILE A 329 -3.76 21.67 -0.21
N GLY A 330 -4.51 20.64 -0.65
CA GLY A 330 -3.95 19.35 -1.07
C GLY A 330 -2.87 19.49 -2.14
N ARG A 331 -3.13 20.27 -3.20
CA ARG A 331 -2.19 20.48 -4.32
C ARG A 331 -0.90 21.21 -3.92
N ARG A 332 -0.87 21.86 -2.75
CA ARG A 332 0.33 22.52 -2.20
C ARG A 332 1.05 21.69 -1.14
N ALA A 333 0.35 20.75 -0.50
CA ALA A 333 0.89 19.91 0.56
C ALA A 333 2.05 19.02 0.09
N GLY A 334 3.11 19.00 0.90
CA GLY A 334 4.35 18.27 0.65
C GLY A 334 4.40 17.00 1.48
N LEU A 335 3.76 15.96 0.96
CA LEU A 335 3.66 14.61 1.54
C LEU A 335 3.98 13.59 0.43
N PRO A 336 4.11 12.30 0.75
CA PRO A 336 4.11 11.25 -0.27
C PRO A 336 2.90 11.38 -1.19
N SER A 337 2.99 10.84 -2.40
CA SER A 337 1.88 10.96 -3.36
C SER A 337 0.65 10.20 -2.87
N LEU A 338 -0.42 10.93 -2.62
CA LEU A 338 -1.69 10.41 -2.10
C LEU A 338 -2.85 10.97 -2.91
N ASN A 339 -3.85 10.13 -3.19
CA ASN A 339 -5.17 10.60 -3.55
C ASN A 339 -5.80 11.25 -2.32
N LEU A 340 -6.19 12.52 -2.40
CA LEU A 340 -6.99 13.22 -1.40
C LEU A 340 -8.45 13.24 -1.83
N LEU A 341 -9.33 12.75 -0.98
CA LEU A 341 -10.78 12.90 -1.16
C LEU A 341 -11.33 13.78 -0.06
N VAL A 342 -12.23 14.70 -0.44
CA VAL A 342 -12.82 15.68 0.46
C VAL A 342 -14.33 15.72 0.30
N ALA A 343 -15.03 15.94 1.41
CA ALA A 343 -16.44 16.24 1.44
C ALA A 343 -16.67 17.43 2.36
N ASP A 344 -17.56 18.35 2.00
CA ASP A 344 -17.91 19.49 2.86
C ASP A 344 -19.35 19.43 3.37
N ARG A 345 -19.60 20.22 4.42
CA ARG A 345 -20.89 20.30 5.11
C ARG A 345 -22.04 20.76 4.19
N GLN A 346 -21.72 21.45 3.09
CA GLN A 346 -22.72 21.94 2.13
C GLN A 346 -23.10 20.92 1.07
N GLY A 347 -22.41 19.78 1.00
CA GLY A 347 -22.71 18.71 0.05
C GLY A 347 -21.73 18.60 -1.10
N HIS A 348 -20.70 19.45 -1.17
CA HIS A 348 -19.69 19.39 -2.23
C HIS A 348 -18.65 18.33 -1.94
N ILE A 349 -18.13 17.73 -2.99
CA ILE A 349 -17.11 16.67 -2.90
C ILE A 349 -16.01 16.90 -3.92
N GLY A 350 -14.81 16.43 -3.59
CA GLY A 350 -13.68 16.60 -4.48
C GLY A 350 -12.61 15.53 -4.34
N TRP A 351 -11.77 15.46 -5.37
CA TRP A 351 -10.57 14.65 -5.44
C TRP A 351 -9.41 15.45 -6.03
N THR A 352 -8.19 15.24 -5.54
CA THR A 352 -6.94 15.73 -6.14
C THR A 352 -5.78 14.86 -5.69
N MET A 353 -4.61 15.04 -6.30
CA MET A 353 -3.36 14.51 -5.79
C MET A 353 -2.72 15.45 -4.75
N VAL A 354 -2.13 14.85 -3.73
CA VAL A 354 -1.22 15.47 -2.77
C VAL A 354 0.20 14.99 -3.06
N GLY A 355 1.20 15.79 -2.67
CA GLY A 355 2.59 15.53 -2.99
C GLY A 355 3.01 16.23 -4.29
N ARG A 356 4.33 16.25 -4.55
CA ARG A 356 4.86 16.84 -5.78
C ARG A 356 4.90 15.80 -6.88
N VAL A 357 4.47 16.19 -8.08
CA VAL A 357 4.53 15.36 -9.28
C VAL A 357 5.69 15.84 -10.15
N PRO A 358 6.70 15.00 -10.45
CA PRO A 358 7.81 15.37 -11.31
C PRO A 358 7.35 15.78 -12.71
N ARG A 359 7.97 16.82 -13.26
CA ARG A 359 7.82 17.15 -14.68
C ARG A 359 8.94 16.46 -15.46
N ARG A 360 8.63 15.32 -16.07
CA ARG A 360 9.59 14.57 -16.90
C ARG A 360 9.70 15.17 -18.30
N VAL A 361 10.92 15.19 -18.84
CA VAL A 361 11.24 15.61 -20.20
C VAL A 361 12.00 14.49 -20.87
N GLY A 362 11.55 14.04 -22.05
CA GLY A 362 12.26 13.04 -22.86
C GLY A 362 12.07 11.58 -22.43
N HIS A 363 11.32 11.29 -21.37
CA HIS A 363 10.94 9.94 -20.91
C HIS A 363 9.61 9.97 -20.16
N ASP A 364 8.99 8.81 -19.96
CA ASP A 364 7.73 8.63 -19.22
C ASP A 364 7.91 8.08 -17.79
N GLY A 365 9.15 7.74 -17.41
CA GLY A 365 9.53 7.25 -16.08
C GLY A 365 9.45 5.74 -15.89
N ARG A 366 9.11 4.98 -16.93
CA ARG A 366 8.98 3.51 -16.83
C ARG A 366 10.29 2.74 -16.95
N LEU A 367 11.30 3.35 -17.56
CA LEU A 367 12.58 2.72 -17.87
C LEU A 367 13.70 3.65 -17.42
N SER A 368 14.72 3.06 -16.81
CA SER A 368 15.91 3.80 -16.40
C SER A 368 16.63 4.38 -17.61
N MET A 369 17.02 5.65 -17.53
CA MET A 369 17.72 6.33 -18.62
C MET A 369 18.93 7.13 -18.13
N PRO A 370 20.00 7.27 -18.93
CA PRO A 370 21.09 8.17 -18.59
C PRO A 370 20.65 9.63 -18.76
N TRP A 371 20.96 10.46 -17.76
CA TRP A 371 20.63 11.89 -17.76
C TRP A 371 21.85 12.77 -18.05
N SER A 372 22.91 12.20 -18.62
CA SER A 372 24.11 12.95 -19.05
C SER A 372 23.82 13.96 -20.18
N SER A 373 22.67 13.84 -20.85
CA SER A 373 22.16 14.79 -21.85
C SER A 373 21.04 15.64 -21.28
N ALA A 374 21.05 16.95 -21.57
CA ALA A 374 19.98 17.88 -21.19
C ALA A 374 18.61 17.59 -21.84
N ALA A 375 18.51 16.59 -22.72
CA ALA A 375 17.27 16.18 -23.37
C ALA A 375 16.39 15.27 -22.51
N VAL A 376 16.94 14.70 -21.43
CA VAL A 376 16.27 13.73 -20.56
C VAL A 376 16.42 14.16 -19.09
N GLY A 377 15.33 14.09 -18.33
CA GLY A 377 15.34 14.28 -16.89
C GLY A 377 14.17 15.12 -16.38
N TRP A 378 14.27 15.57 -15.13
CA TRP A 378 13.24 16.41 -14.50
C TRP A 378 13.45 17.89 -14.76
N ASP A 379 12.38 18.57 -15.18
CA ASP A 379 12.27 20.04 -15.23
C ASP A 379 11.40 20.54 -14.07
N GLY A 380 11.89 20.29 -12.85
CA GLY A 380 11.18 20.58 -11.61
C GLY A 380 9.92 19.72 -11.42
N PHE A 381 8.88 20.34 -10.86
CA PHE A 381 7.61 19.71 -10.55
C PHE A 381 6.46 20.46 -11.24
N LEU A 382 5.31 19.81 -11.37
CA LEU A 382 4.08 20.48 -11.77
C LEU A 382 3.73 21.60 -10.78
N ALA A 383 3.26 22.74 -11.29
CA ALA A 383 2.67 23.77 -10.44
C ALA A 383 1.36 23.24 -9.83
N PRO A 384 0.93 23.74 -8.65
CA PRO A 384 -0.32 23.29 -8.03
C PRO A 384 -1.53 23.34 -8.97
N GLU A 385 -1.61 24.35 -9.84
CA GLU A 385 -2.68 24.53 -10.84
C GLU A 385 -2.68 23.51 -11.97
N GLU A 386 -1.57 22.80 -12.17
CA GLU A 386 -1.43 21.75 -13.18
C GLU A 386 -1.71 20.36 -12.62
N VAL A 387 -1.74 20.21 -11.29
CA VAL A 387 -2.12 18.94 -10.64
C VAL A 387 -3.62 18.70 -10.88
N PRO A 388 -4.01 17.53 -11.42
CA PRO A 388 -5.41 17.20 -11.69
C PRO A 388 -6.29 17.28 -10.43
N ALA A 389 -7.48 17.84 -10.60
CA ALA A 389 -8.49 17.89 -9.55
C ALA A 389 -9.90 17.75 -10.14
N ILE A 390 -10.77 17.08 -9.40
CA ILE A 390 -12.19 16.90 -9.72
C ILE A 390 -12.99 17.51 -8.57
N LEU A 391 -13.92 18.40 -8.89
CA LEU A 391 -14.85 19.01 -7.94
C LEU A 391 -16.27 18.79 -8.45
N ASP A 392 -17.14 18.25 -7.62
CA ASP A 392 -18.56 17.99 -7.91
C ASP A 392 -18.80 17.28 -9.26
N PRO A 393 -18.32 16.03 -9.43
CA PRO A 393 -18.57 15.29 -10.66
C PRO A 393 -20.07 15.04 -10.84
N PRO A 394 -20.57 14.89 -12.09
CA PRO A 394 -21.99 14.61 -12.35
C PRO A 394 -22.55 13.34 -11.67
N SER A 395 -21.69 12.38 -11.31
CA SER A 395 -22.06 11.18 -10.56
C SER A 395 -22.45 11.44 -9.10
N GLY A 396 -22.06 12.61 -8.55
CA GLY A 396 -22.16 12.94 -7.14
C GLY A 396 -21.40 11.99 -6.21
N ARG A 397 -20.45 11.21 -6.74
CA ARG A 397 -19.73 10.14 -6.02
C ARG A 397 -18.31 10.04 -6.56
N LEU A 398 -17.31 9.95 -5.68
CA LEU A 398 -15.90 9.70 -6.01
C LEU A 398 -15.38 8.56 -5.14
N TRP A 399 -14.44 7.77 -5.66
CA TRP A 399 -13.85 6.62 -4.97
C TRP A 399 -12.37 6.46 -5.34
N SER A 400 -11.60 5.96 -4.39
CA SER A 400 -10.22 5.55 -4.61
C SER A 400 -9.93 4.32 -3.78
N SER A 401 -9.17 3.41 -4.38
CA SER A 401 -8.67 2.19 -3.78
C SER A 401 -7.30 1.81 -4.34
N ASN A 402 -6.45 2.82 -4.59
CA ASN A 402 -5.10 2.72 -5.17
C ASN A 402 -5.05 2.35 -6.66
N GLN A 403 -6.21 2.28 -7.31
CA GLN A 403 -6.30 2.07 -8.75
C GLN A 403 -5.83 3.31 -9.53
N ARG A 404 -5.63 3.15 -10.83
CA ARG A 404 -5.45 4.28 -11.75
C ARG A 404 -6.64 5.23 -11.62
N ALA A 405 -6.41 6.39 -11.00
CA ALA A 405 -7.50 7.29 -10.60
C ALA A 405 -8.17 7.97 -11.81
N LEU A 406 -7.44 8.18 -12.90
CA LEU A 406 -7.89 8.96 -14.05
C LEU A 406 -7.90 8.13 -15.33
N GLY A 407 -9.00 8.22 -16.08
CA GLY A 407 -9.20 7.69 -17.41
C GLY A 407 -9.27 8.85 -18.39
N GLY A 408 -8.34 8.94 -19.32
CA GLY A 408 -8.32 9.98 -20.36
C GLY A 408 -8.03 11.43 -19.91
N ILE A 409 -8.08 11.78 -18.62
CA ILE A 409 -7.62 13.10 -18.09
C ILE A 409 -6.11 13.10 -17.81
N ASP A 410 -5.52 11.93 -17.62
CA ASP A 410 -4.12 11.76 -17.27
C ASP A 410 -3.31 11.30 -18.48
N ASP A 411 -2.95 12.21 -19.40
CA ASP A 411 -2.03 11.97 -20.55
C ASP A 411 -0.60 11.56 -20.09
N GLY A 412 -0.47 10.65 -19.11
CA GLY A 412 0.77 10.27 -18.44
C GLY A 412 1.25 11.27 -17.38
N VAL A 413 0.43 12.25 -16.99
CA VAL A 413 0.78 13.31 -16.05
C VAL A 413 1.19 12.76 -14.68
N LEU A 414 0.51 11.73 -14.19
CA LEU A 414 0.80 11.06 -12.93
C LEU A 414 1.82 9.92 -13.06
N GLY A 415 2.24 9.59 -14.28
CA GLY A 415 3.09 8.43 -14.60
C GLY A 415 2.47 7.09 -14.17
N ASP A 416 3.31 6.07 -13.95
CA ASP A 416 2.91 4.76 -13.44
C ASP A 416 3.80 4.33 -12.26
N GLY A 417 3.30 4.54 -11.04
CA GLY A 417 3.94 4.05 -9.80
C GLY A 417 3.40 2.68 -9.38
N ASN A 418 3.16 1.79 -10.34
CA ASN A 418 2.62 0.44 -10.17
C ASN A 418 1.17 0.44 -9.66
N PHE A 419 0.22 1.07 -10.36
CA PHE A 419 -1.19 1.18 -9.91
C PHE A 419 -1.80 -0.16 -9.48
N GLY A 420 -2.59 -0.15 -8.40
CA GLY A 420 -3.31 -1.33 -7.95
C GLY A 420 -4.42 -1.73 -8.93
N LEU A 421 -4.74 -3.02 -8.98
CA LEU A 421 -5.83 -3.50 -9.83
C LEU A 421 -7.18 -2.88 -9.42
N GLY A 422 -7.92 -2.34 -10.39
CA GLY A 422 -9.18 -1.63 -10.11
C GLY A 422 -10.40 -2.48 -9.71
N ALA A 423 -10.27 -3.80 -9.56
CA ALA A 423 -11.41 -4.67 -9.20
C ALA A 423 -12.12 -4.23 -7.90
N ARG A 424 -11.34 -3.85 -6.88
CA ARG A 424 -11.84 -3.31 -5.61
C ARG A 424 -12.54 -1.96 -5.81
N ALA A 425 -11.91 -1.05 -6.55
CA ALA A 425 -12.47 0.26 -6.87
C ALA A 425 -13.81 0.14 -7.62
N GLY A 426 -13.89 -0.77 -8.60
CA GLY A 426 -15.11 -1.05 -9.34
C GLY A 426 -16.23 -1.55 -8.44
N GLN A 427 -15.93 -2.43 -7.49
CA GLN A 427 -16.93 -2.92 -6.54
C GLN A 427 -17.41 -1.81 -5.58
N ILE A 428 -16.52 -0.92 -5.13
CA ILE A 428 -16.88 0.27 -4.33
C ILE A 428 -17.79 1.18 -5.16
N ARG A 429 -17.38 1.54 -6.38
CA ARG A 429 -18.17 2.35 -7.32
C ARG A 429 -19.58 1.80 -7.47
N ASP A 430 -19.70 0.52 -7.81
CA ASP A 430 -21.00 -0.11 -8.06
C ASP A 430 -21.86 -0.15 -6.80
N GLY A 431 -21.25 -0.35 -5.62
CA GLY A 431 -21.91 -0.22 -4.33
C GLY A 431 -22.46 1.18 -4.06
N LEU A 432 -21.68 2.22 -4.35
CA LEU A 432 -22.11 3.61 -4.20
C LEU A 432 -23.21 4.00 -5.18
N MET A 433 -23.13 3.53 -6.43
CA MET A 433 -24.13 3.79 -7.47
C MET A 433 -25.47 3.10 -7.19
N ALA A 434 -25.47 2.03 -6.40
CA ALA A 434 -26.68 1.34 -5.97
C ALA A 434 -27.43 2.06 -4.83
N LEU A 435 -26.86 3.11 -4.23
CA LEU A 435 -27.46 3.86 -3.13
C LEU A 435 -28.06 5.18 -3.63
N ASP A 436 -29.36 5.37 -3.43
CA ASP A 436 -30.05 6.63 -3.74
C ASP A 436 -29.91 7.68 -2.62
N SER A 437 -29.83 7.22 -1.37
CA SER A 437 -29.79 8.05 -0.15
C SER A 437 -28.93 7.37 0.91
N ALA A 438 -27.62 7.52 0.79
CA ALA A 438 -26.61 6.90 1.64
C ALA A 438 -26.67 7.40 3.10
N THR A 439 -26.47 6.46 4.02
CA THR A 439 -26.24 6.70 5.46
C THR A 439 -24.84 6.24 5.86
N GLU A 440 -24.39 6.61 7.06
CA GLU A 440 -23.09 6.21 7.59
C GLU A 440 -22.96 4.68 7.69
N LYS A 441 -24.07 3.99 7.96
CA LYS A 441 -24.12 2.51 7.99
C LYS A 441 -24.00 1.88 6.62
N ASP A 442 -24.52 2.52 5.57
CA ASP A 442 -24.38 2.02 4.21
C ASP A 442 -22.91 2.12 3.75
N MET A 443 -22.22 3.19 4.14
CA MET A 443 -20.78 3.32 3.89
C MET A 443 -20.00 2.22 4.62
N LEU A 444 -20.27 2.02 5.92
CA LEU A 444 -19.63 0.93 6.66
C LEU A 444 -19.93 -0.45 6.03
N ALA A 445 -21.15 -0.66 5.52
CA ALA A 445 -21.50 -1.92 4.84
C ALA A 445 -20.67 -2.16 3.57
N ILE A 446 -20.32 -1.09 2.82
CA ILE A 446 -19.39 -1.19 1.69
C ILE A 446 -17.98 -1.56 2.21
N GLN A 447 -17.48 -0.93 3.28
CA GLN A 447 -16.17 -1.26 3.88
C GLN A 447 -16.06 -2.72 4.34
N LEU A 448 -17.20 -3.34 4.68
CA LEU A 448 -17.28 -4.72 5.18
C LEU A 448 -17.66 -5.73 4.08
N ASP A 449 -17.73 -5.32 2.82
CA ASP A 449 -18.12 -6.19 1.71
C ASP A 449 -17.01 -7.18 1.33
N ASP A 450 -17.27 -8.46 1.60
CA ASP A 450 -16.40 -9.62 1.32
C ASP A 450 -16.84 -10.45 0.10
N ARG A 451 -17.74 -9.90 -0.75
CA ARG A 451 -18.08 -10.54 -2.03
C ARG A 451 -16.84 -10.55 -2.92
N ALA A 452 -16.44 -11.74 -3.36
CA ALA A 452 -15.25 -11.94 -4.20
C ALA A 452 -15.64 -11.94 -5.68
N LEU A 453 -16.18 -10.81 -6.16
CA LEU A 453 -16.67 -10.69 -7.54
C LEU A 453 -15.54 -10.89 -8.56
N PHE A 454 -14.34 -10.42 -8.22
CA PHE A 454 -13.13 -10.60 -9.01
C PHE A 454 -12.85 -12.07 -9.38
N LEU A 455 -12.95 -12.98 -8.42
CA LEU A 455 -12.65 -14.41 -8.63
C LEU A 455 -13.75 -15.16 -9.39
N ALA A 456 -14.89 -14.54 -9.70
CA ALA A 456 -15.97 -15.22 -10.43
C ALA A 456 -15.52 -15.70 -11.82
N ARG A 457 -14.69 -14.91 -12.52
CA ARG A 457 -14.17 -15.27 -13.85
C ARG A 457 -13.13 -16.40 -13.75
N TRP A 458 -12.25 -16.35 -12.76
CA TRP A 458 -11.29 -17.41 -12.45
C TRP A 458 -11.97 -18.73 -12.08
N ARG A 459 -13.04 -18.67 -11.29
CA ARG A 459 -13.90 -19.83 -11.00
C ARG A 459 -14.42 -20.48 -12.26
N GLN A 460 -14.86 -19.69 -13.24
CA GLN A 460 -15.37 -20.21 -14.50
C GLN A 460 -14.27 -20.94 -15.29
N VAL A 461 -13.07 -20.34 -15.40
CA VAL A 461 -11.92 -20.99 -16.04
C VAL A 461 -11.59 -22.35 -15.39
N LEU A 462 -11.58 -22.40 -14.06
CA LEU A 462 -11.36 -23.63 -13.29
C LEU A 462 -12.43 -24.70 -13.56
N LEU A 463 -13.71 -24.32 -13.52
CA LEU A 463 -14.81 -25.25 -13.74
C LEU A 463 -14.91 -25.72 -15.19
N ASP A 464 -14.50 -24.90 -16.16
CA ASP A 464 -14.44 -25.27 -17.58
C ASP A 464 -13.28 -26.23 -17.87
N ALA A 465 -12.12 -26.05 -17.21
CA ALA A 465 -11.01 -27.00 -17.30
C ALA A 465 -11.38 -28.38 -16.72
N LEU A 466 -12.21 -28.40 -15.68
CA LEU A 466 -12.68 -29.61 -15.00
C LEU A 466 -13.86 -30.30 -15.71
N ASP A 467 -13.82 -30.40 -17.03
CA ASP A 467 -14.87 -31.01 -17.85
C ASP A 467 -15.07 -32.53 -17.56
N PRO A 468 -16.13 -33.19 -18.07
CA PRO A 468 -16.36 -34.60 -17.80
C PRO A 468 -15.19 -35.54 -18.12
N ALA A 469 -14.36 -35.21 -19.12
CA ALA A 469 -13.20 -36.01 -19.48
C ALA A 469 -12.07 -35.82 -18.45
N ALA A 470 -11.87 -34.60 -17.95
CA ALA A 470 -10.90 -34.31 -16.90
C ALA A 470 -11.20 -35.01 -15.57
N LEU A 471 -12.49 -35.32 -15.31
CA LEU A 471 -12.97 -35.97 -14.09
C LEU A 471 -12.94 -37.51 -14.17
N GLU A 472 -12.94 -38.09 -15.36
CA GLU A 472 -13.02 -39.54 -15.55
C GLU A 472 -11.78 -40.24 -14.97
N GLY A 473 -11.97 -41.03 -13.91
CA GLY A 473 -10.86 -41.70 -13.21
C GLY A 473 -10.04 -40.79 -12.28
N HIS A 474 -10.44 -39.52 -12.10
CA HIS A 474 -9.74 -38.54 -11.27
C HIS A 474 -10.63 -38.05 -10.09
N PRO A 475 -10.78 -38.85 -9.02
CA PRO A 475 -11.67 -38.51 -7.90
C PRO A 475 -11.27 -37.22 -7.16
N ARG A 476 -9.97 -36.88 -7.10
CA ARG A 476 -9.49 -35.64 -6.48
C ARG A 476 -9.99 -34.39 -7.22
N ARG A 477 -9.91 -34.41 -8.56
CA ARG A 477 -10.45 -33.34 -9.42
C ARG A 477 -11.96 -33.19 -9.26
N ALA A 478 -12.67 -34.32 -9.13
CA ALA A 478 -14.12 -34.31 -8.87
C ALA A 478 -14.48 -33.72 -7.50
N GLU A 479 -13.68 -33.97 -6.46
CA GLU A 479 -13.84 -33.34 -5.15
C GLU A 479 -13.60 -31.83 -5.21
N LEU A 480 -12.49 -31.38 -5.82
CA LEU A 480 -12.19 -29.97 -6.01
C LEU A 480 -13.32 -29.25 -6.75
N ARG A 481 -13.79 -29.82 -7.87
CA ARG A 481 -14.93 -29.28 -8.63
C ARG A 481 -16.16 -29.11 -7.74
N ARG A 482 -16.52 -30.13 -6.95
CA ARG A 482 -17.70 -30.09 -6.06
C ARG A 482 -17.59 -28.98 -5.01
N LEU A 483 -16.41 -28.78 -4.43
CA LEU A 483 -16.16 -27.72 -3.43
C LEU A 483 -16.28 -26.33 -4.07
N VAL A 484 -15.78 -26.15 -5.28
CA VAL A 484 -15.87 -24.89 -6.04
C VAL A 484 -17.29 -24.62 -6.56
N GLU A 485 -18.04 -25.64 -6.96
CA GLU A 485 -19.46 -25.51 -7.34
C GLU A 485 -20.32 -25.08 -6.13
N GLY A 486 -19.99 -25.56 -4.93
CA GLY A 486 -20.68 -25.18 -3.69
C GLY A 486 -20.34 -23.80 -3.14
N TRP A 487 -19.38 -23.09 -3.73
CA TRP A 487 -18.94 -21.78 -3.25
C TRP A 487 -19.94 -20.66 -3.60
N GLU A 488 -20.28 -19.84 -2.61
CA GLU A 488 -21.29 -18.78 -2.69
C GLU A 488 -20.75 -17.42 -3.18
N GLY A 489 -19.47 -17.34 -3.58
CA GLY A 489 -18.89 -16.13 -4.15
C GLY A 489 -18.40 -15.09 -3.12
N ARG A 490 -18.10 -15.51 -1.89
CA ARG A 490 -17.54 -14.66 -0.81
C ARG A 490 -16.22 -15.20 -0.29
N ALA A 491 -15.33 -14.29 0.13
CA ALA A 491 -14.15 -14.61 0.93
C ALA A 491 -14.53 -14.79 2.41
N ALA A 492 -15.50 -15.67 2.69
CA ALA A 492 -15.99 -15.93 4.03
C ALA A 492 -15.05 -16.88 4.80
N VAL A 493 -15.08 -16.83 6.13
CA VAL A 493 -14.21 -17.63 7.02
C VAL A 493 -14.26 -19.14 6.71
N ASP A 494 -15.41 -19.68 6.36
CA ASP A 494 -15.61 -21.10 6.05
C ASP A 494 -15.51 -21.44 4.55
N ALA A 495 -15.17 -20.47 3.70
CA ALA A 495 -15.21 -20.63 2.24
C ALA A 495 -14.02 -21.44 1.69
N VAL A 496 -14.19 -22.75 1.59
CA VAL A 496 -13.19 -23.64 0.95
C VAL A 496 -13.05 -23.35 -0.55
N GLY A 497 -14.16 -23.21 -1.27
CA GLY A 497 -14.09 -22.99 -2.71
C GLY A 497 -13.50 -21.63 -3.09
N TYR A 498 -13.57 -20.62 -2.22
CA TYR A 498 -12.83 -19.36 -2.39
C TYR A 498 -11.32 -19.64 -2.45
N THR A 499 -10.82 -20.31 -1.41
CA THR A 499 -9.42 -20.67 -1.25
C THR A 499 -8.88 -21.45 -2.45
N LEU A 500 -9.63 -22.45 -2.92
CA LEU A 500 -9.21 -23.26 -4.07
C LEU A 500 -9.20 -22.48 -5.40
N VAL A 501 -10.14 -21.55 -5.60
CA VAL A 501 -10.14 -20.69 -6.80
C VAL A 501 -8.99 -19.68 -6.75
N ARG A 502 -8.71 -19.11 -5.58
CA ARG A 502 -7.58 -18.20 -5.36
C ARG A 502 -6.25 -18.91 -5.65
N ASP A 503 -6.05 -20.10 -5.10
CA ASP A 503 -4.83 -20.89 -5.32
C ASP A 503 -4.67 -21.25 -6.81
N PHE A 504 -5.76 -21.65 -7.48
CA PHE A 504 -5.73 -21.90 -8.92
C PHE A 504 -5.33 -20.66 -9.73
N ARG A 505 -5.82 -19.47 -9.36
CA ARG A 505 -5.44 -18.21 -10.02
C ARG A 505 -3.94 -17.96 -9.88
N LEU A 506 -3.41 -18.03 -8.66
CA LEU A 506 -1.99 -17.74 -8.39
C LEU A 506 -1.08 -18.74 -9.14
N GLU A 507 -1.40 -20.02 -9.02
CA GLU A 507 -0.69 -21.10 -9.73
C GLU A 507 -0.71 -20.90 -11.25
N LEU A 508 -1.90 -20.60 -11.82
CA LEU A 508 -2.02 -20.40 -13.26
C LEU A 508 -1.30 -19.11 -13.71
N GLY A 509 -1.34 -18.05 -12.91
CA GLY A 509 -0.62 -16.81 -13.17
C GLY A 509 0.89 -17.02 -13.22
N ALA A 510 1.45 -17.70 -12.21
CA ALA A 510 2.86 -18.07 -12.17
C ALA A 510 3.27 -18.93 -13.38
N ARG A 511 2.45 -19.91 -13.77
CA ARG A 511 2.68 -20.72 -14.98
C ARG A 511 2.66 -19.90 -16.26
N LEU A 512 1.70 -18.98 -16.39
CA LEU A 512 1.59 -18.10 -17.56
C LEU A 512 2.81 -17.18 -17.67
N PHE A 513 3.23 -16.58 -16.56
CA PHE A 513 4.46 -15.79 -16.50
C PHE A 513 5.67 -16.65 -16.88
N ALA A 514 5.84 -17.84 -16.29
CA ALA A 514 6.96 -18.72 -16.59
C ALA A 514 7.03 -19.14 -18.08
N ALA A 515 5.87 -19.34 -18.71
CA ALA A 515 5.78 -19.69 -20.13
C ALA A 515 6.14 -18.54 -21.08
N VAL A 516 6.01 -17.28 -20.64
CA VAL A 516 6.25 -16.10 -21.49
C VAL A 516 7.59 -15.44 -21.17
N ALA A 517 7.89 -15.25 -19.89
CA ALA A 517 8.99 -14.43 -19.37
C ALA A 517 9.82 -15.15 -18.29
N GLY A 518 9.60 -16.44 -18.02
CA GLY A 518 10.30 -17.15 -16.94
C GLY A 518 11.82 -17.26 -17.11
N GLY A 519 12.33 -17.10 -18.33
CA GLY A 519 13.77 -17.07 -18.61
C GLY A 519 14.40 -15.68 -18.50
N CYS A 520 13.64 -14.67 -18.10
CA CYS A 520 14.17 -13.35 -17.78
C CYS A 520 14.87 -13.37 -16.43
N GLU A 521 16.07 -12.81 -16.36
CA GLU A 521 16.78 -12.59 -15.10
C GLU A 521 16.18 -11.35 -14.42
N MET A 522 15.44 -11.57 -13.33
CA MET A 522 14.86 -10.50 -12.52
C MET A 522 15.89 -10.03 -11.48
N PRO A 523 15.84 -8.74 -11.05
CA PRO A 523 16.75 -8.21 -10.02
C PRO A 523 16.65 -8.98 -8.69
N GLU A 524 15.44 -9.42 -8.32
CA GLU A 524 15.18 -10.19 -7.10
C GLU A 524 14.91 -11.66 -7.46
N GLU A 525 15.52 -12.57 -6.70
CA GLU A 525 15.40 -14.02 -6.94
C GLU A 525 13.97 -14.55 -6.68
N ASP A 526 13.19 -13.86 -5.86
CA ASP A 526 11.83 -14.24 -5.46
C ASP A 526 10.73 -13.39 -6.08
N TYR A 527 11.02 -12.73 -7.21
CA TYR A 527 10.03 -11.97 -7.97
C TYR A 527 8.78 -12.81 -8.31
N ASP A 528 7.60 -12.35 -7.88
CA ASP A 528 6.31 -12.92 -8.25
C ASP A 528 5.52 -11.93 -9.10
N TYR A 529 5.35 -12.25 -10.38
CA TYR A 529 4.65 -11.36 -11.31
C TYR A 529 3.21 -11.02 -10.89
N VAL A 530 2.48 -11.95 -10.27
CA VAL A 530 1.08 -11.73 -9.91
C VAL A 530 0.94 -10.79 -8.71
N ASP A 531 1.91 -10.85 -7.79
CA ASP A 531 1.91 -10.07 -6.55
C ASP A 531 2.69 -8.74 -6.71
N ASP A 532 3.82 -8.74 -7.41
CA ASP A 532 4.71 -7.58 -7.59
C ASP A 532 4.23 -6.61 -8.68
N TYR A 533 3.48 -7.09 -9.69
CA TYR A 533 2.97 -6.26 -10.79
C TYR A 533 1.45 -6.00 -10.66
N GLY A 534 1.08 -4.79 -10.26
CA GLY A 534 -0.30 -4.42 -9.89
C GLY A 534 -1.35 -4.59 -11.00
N GLN A 535 -0.92 -4.61 -12.27
CA GLN A 535 -1.78 -4.79 -13.43
C GLN A 535 -1.58 -6.15 -14.13
N ALA A 536 -1.00 -7.15 -13.45
CA ALA A 536 -0.67 -8.46 -14.02
C ALA A 536 -1.86 -9.16 -14.70
N GLU A 537 -3.07 -8.98 -14.15
CA GLU A 537 -4.32 -9.52 -14.73
C GLU A 537 -4.52 -9.14 -16.20
N GLY A 538 -4.00 -7.98 -16.63
CA GLY A 538 -4.04 -7.55 -18.03
C GLY A 538 -3.43 -8.59 -18.97
N ALA A 539 -2.20 -8.99 -18.68
CA ALA A 539 -1.47 -9.99 -19.45
C ALA A 539 -2.12 -11.37 -19.32
N LEU A 540 -2.50 -11.77 -18.10
CA LEU A 540 -3.07 -13.09 -17.83
C LEU A 540 -4.37 -13.30 -18.62
N TRP A 541 -5.27 -12.32 -18.63
CA TRP A 541 -6.53 -12.44 -19.37
C TRP A 541 -6.33 -12.38 -20.88
N ALA A 542 -5.44 -11.52 -21.38
CA ALA A 542 -5.12 -11.47 -22.80
C ALA A 542 -4.58 -12.83 -23.31
N LEU A 543 -3.69 -13.47 -22.55
CA LEU A 543 -3.16 -14.80 -22.87
C LEU A 543 -4.24 -15.89 -22.79
N LEU A 544 -5.09 -15.89 -21.77
CA LEU A 544 -6.17 -16.88 -21.60
C LEU A 544 -7.27 -16.78 -22.68
N GLU A 545 -7.53 -15.57 -23.18
CA GLU A 545 -8.49 -15.31 -24.27
C GLU A 545 -7.91 -15.69 -25.64
N ALA A 546 -6.70 -15.22 -25.95
CA ALA A 546 -6.08 -15.44 -27.25
C ALA A 546 -5.59 -16.89 -27.43
N ARG A 547 -5.23 -17.55 -26.32
CA ARG A 547 -4.69 -18.92 -26.29
C ARG A 547 -3.55 -19.16 -27.29
N PRO A 548 -2.49 -18.33 -27.28
CA PRO A 548 -1.36 -18.51 -28.21
C PRO A 548 -0.74 -19.90 -28.07
N PRO A 549 -0.46 -20.61 -29.17
CA PRO A 549 0.11 -21.97 -29.13
C PRO A 549 1.52 -22.01 -28.51
N GLU A 550 2.27 -20.90 -28.55
CA GLU A 550 3.61 -20.76 -27.99
C GLU A 550 3.63 -20.99 -26.47
N VAL A 551 2.61 -20.52 -25.75
CA VAL A 551 2.50 -20.68 -24.28
C VAL A 551 2.42 -22.13 -23.85
N VAL A 552 1.81 -22.99 -24.69
CA VAL A 552 1.56 -24.41 -24.39
C VAL A 552 2.42 -25.32 -25.24
N ALA A 553 3.49 -24.79 -25.83
CA ALA A 553 4.43 -25.55 -26.64
C ALA A 553 5.08 -26.66 -25.79
N GLY A 554 4.87 -27.91 -26.17
CA GLY A 554 5.40 -29.07 -25.42
C GLY A 554 4.54 -29.52 -24.24
N VAL A 555 3.38 -28.90 -23.99
CA VAL A 555 2.43 -29.34 -22.98
C VAL A 555 1.48 -30.38 -23.56
N ASP A 556 1.47 -31.58 -22.99
CA ASP A 556 0.54 -32.64 -23.37
C ASP A 556 -0.91 -32.18 -23.19
N GLY A 557 -1.74 -32.31 -24.23
CA GLY A 557 -3.12 -31.83 -24.21
C GLY A 557 -3.28 -30.32 -24.43
N GLY A 558 -2.21 -29.60 -24.76
CA GLY A 558 -2.22 -28.16 -25.06
C GLY A 558 -2.78 -27.33 -23.90
N TRP A 559 -3.60 -26.33 -24.22
CA TRP A 559 -4.26 -25.47 -23.21
C TRP A 559 -5.04 -26.24 -22.15
N ASN A 560 -5.71 -27.34 -22.50
CA ASN A 560 -6.44 -28.10 -21.50
C ASN A 560 -5.49 -28.78 -20.50
N GLY A 561 -4.39 -29.36 -21.01
CA GLY A 561 -3.36 -29.93 -20.15
C GLY A 561 -2.68 -28.88 -19.27
N PHE A 562 -2.43 -27.68 -19.82
CA PHE A 562 -1.85 -26.57 -19.08
C PHE A 562 -2.73 -26.11 -17.91
N LEU A 563 -4.03 -25.93 -18.15
CA LEU A 563 -4.99 -25.58 -17.10
C LEU A 563 -5.11 -26.69 -16.05
N LEU A 564 -5.20 -27.96 -16.48
CA LEU A 564 -5.30 -29.10 -15.58
C LEU A 564 -4.05 -29.29 -14.73
N ALA A 565 -2.87 -28.95 -15.24
CA ALA A 565 -1.63 -29.00 -14.46
C ALA A 565 -1.66 -27.99 -13.29
N ALA A 566 -2.24 -26.80 -13.47
CA ALA A 566 -2.46 -25.86 -12.38
C ALA A 566 -3.46 -26.42 -11.34
N VAL A 567 -4.53 -27.07 -11.79
CA VAL A 567 -5.50 -27.72 -10.88
C VAL A 567 -4.84 -28.83 -10.07
N ASP A 568 -4.05 -29.67 -10.73
CA ASP A 568 -3.37 -30.79 -10.07
C ASP A 568 -2.34 -30.29 -9.07
N GLN A 569 -1.59 -29.22 -9.38
CA GLN A 569 -0.64 -28.63 -8.43
C GLN A 569 -1.33 -28.12 -7.16
N VAL A 570 -2.50 -27.45 -7.29
CA VAL A 570 -3.28 -27.00 -6.12
C VAL A 570 -3.70 -28.18 -5.24
N ILE A 571 -4.08 -29.30 -5.86
CA ILE A 571 -4.44 -30.52 -5.13
C ILE A 571 -3.21 -31.12 -4.45
N ASP A 572 -2.12 -31.28 -5.19
CA ASP A 572 -0.89 -31.92 -4.71
C ASP A 572 -0.30 -31.12 -3.54
N ALA A 573 -0.26 -29.79 -3.63
CA ALA A 573 0.22 -28.93 -2.55
C ALA A 573 -0.54 -29.13 -1.22
N VAL A 574 -1.85 -29.38 -1.28
CA VAL A 574 -2.68 -29.67 -0.09
C VAL A 574 -2.34 -31.06 0.49
N GLU A 575 -2.18 -32.06 -0.38
CA GLU A 575 -1.89 -33.44 0.02
C GLU A 575 -0.48 -33.61 0.58
N GLU A 576 0.50 -32.85 0.08
CA GLU A 576 1.89 -32.83 0.57
C GLU A 576 1.98 -32.37 2.04
N ARG A 577 1.08 -31.48 2.47
CA ARG A 577 0.93 -31.09 3.88
C ARG A 577 0.22 -32.15 4.73
N GLY A 578 -0.27 -33.24 4.12
CA GLY A 578 -1.06 -34.28 4.78
C GLY A 578 -2.49 -33.84 5.09
N GLU A 579 -3.01 -32.82 4.40
CA GLU A 579 -4.33 -32.24 4.59
C GLU A 579 -5.33 -32.72 3.52
N THR A 580 -6.59 -32.33 3.65
CA THR A 580 -7.63 -32.58 2.63
C THR A 580 -8.17 -31.27 2.08
N LEU A 581 -8.68 -31.29 0.85
CA LEU A 581 -9.29 -30.10 0.24
C LEU A 581 -10.42 -29.53 1.10
N ALA A 582 -11.22 -30.39 1.74
CA ALA A 582 -12.38 -29.98 2.53
C ALA A 582 -12.04 -29.18 3.81
N VAL A 583 -10.79 -29.21 4.29
CA VAL A 583 -10.36 -28.44 5.48
C VAL A 583 -9.62 -27.15 5.11
N GLN A 584 -9.48 -26.83 3.82
CA GLN A 584 -8.83 -25.61 3.34
C GLN A 584 -9.77 -24.40 3.41
N THR A 585 -10.31 -24.09 4.59
CA THR A 585 -11.18 -22.93 4.77
C THR A 585 -10.37 -21.64 4.76
N TRP A 586 -10.90 -20.58 4.14
CA TRP A 586 -10.21 -19.28 4.06
C TRP A 586 -9.80 -18.72 5.41
N GLY A 587 -10.66 -18.82 6.41
CA GLY A 587 -10.39 -18.29 7.75
C GLY A 587 -9.30 -19.02 8.52
N GLU A 588 -8.84 -20.20 8.10
CA GLU A 588 -7.61 -20.81 8.66
C GLU A 588 -6.34 -20.17 8.10
N ARG A 589 -6.39 -19.70 6.84
CA ARG A 589 -5.29 -18.96 6.20
C ARG A 589 -5.31 -17.49 6.61
N ASN A 590 -6.48 -16.89 6.63
CA ASN A 590 -6.71 -15.50 7.03
C ASN A 590 -7.04 -15.40 8.52
N ARG A 591 -6.16 -15.95 9.38
CA ARG A 591 -6.22 -15.75 10.83
C ARG A 591 -5.36 -14.56 11.20
N LEU A 592 -5.94 -13.61 11.94
CA LEU A 592 -5.20 -12.44 12.39
C LEU A 592 -3.94 -12.82 13.17
N HIS A 593 -2.87 -12.13 12.85
CA HIS A 593 -1.57 -12.25 13.46
C HIS A 593 -1.04 -10.84 13.75
N MET A 594 -1.67 -10.18 14.73
CA MET A 594 -1.22 -8.88 15.23
C MET A 594 -0.27 -9.10 16.41
N THR A 595 1.02 -8.92 16.15
CA THR A 595 2.07 -9.17 17.15
C THR A 595 2.72 -7.89 17.65
N HIS A 596 3.06 -7.86 18.93
CA HIS A 596 3.84 -6.77 19.50
C HIS A 596 5.30 -6.85 19.05
N LEU A 597 5.96 -5.70 18.87
CA LEU A 597 7.36 -5.62 18.41
C LEU A 597 8.31 -6.53 19.23
N PHE A 598 8.13 -6.55 20.55
CA PHE A 598 8.94 -7.38 21.46
C PHE A 598 8.53 -8.84 21.58
N SER A 599 7.43 -9.27 20.95
CA SER A 599 7.02 -10.68 21.01
C SER A 599 8.11 -11.59 20.45
N ARG A 600 8.87 -11.14 19.45
CA ARG A 600 9.99 -11.90 18.88
C ARG A 600 11.05 -12.32 19.89
N ILE A 601 11.41 -11.42 20.80
CA ILE A 601 12.43 -11.68 21.83
C ILE A 601 11.83 -12.19 23.16
N ALA A 602 10.50 -12.20 23.28
CA ALA A 602 9.80 -12.61 24.50
C ALA A 602 9.63 -14.15 24.60
N PRO A 603 9.76 -14.75 25.80
CA PRO A 603 9.36 -16.13 26.07
C PRO A 603 7.86 -16.37 25.81
N GLY A 604 7.49 -17.61 25.43
CA GLY A 604 6.15 -17.97 24.97
C GLY A 604 4.94 -17.49 25.81
N PRO A 605 4.94 -17.61 27.16
CA PRO A 605 3.83 -17.11 27.98
C PRO A 605 3.66 -15.58 27.92
N ILE A 606 4.76 -14.85 27.71
CA ILE A 606 4.76 -13.38 27.60
C ILE A 606 4.26 -12.97 26.21
N ARG A 607 4.60 -13.71 25.14
CA ARG A 607 4.05 -13.46 23.78
C ARG A 607 2.53 -13.43 23.77
N ARG A 608 1.87 -14.42 24.37
CA ARG A 608 0.39 -14.47 24.46
C ARG A 608 -0.25 -13.29 25.18
N TRP A 609 0.51 -12.65 26.06
CA TRP A 609 0.06 -11.46 26.78
C TRP A 609 0.28 -10.17 25.97
N LEU A 610 1.33 -10.15 25.14
CA LEU A 610 1.62 -9.05 24.23
C LEU A 610 0.75 -9.09 22.98
N ASP A 611 0.61 -10.24 22.34
CA ASP A 611 -0.06 -10.39 21.05
C ASP A 611 -1.58 -10.40 21.19
N MET A 612 -2.28 -10.03 20.10
CA MET A 612 -3.72 -10.21 20.01
C MET A 612 -4.06 -11.69 19.78
N ALA A 613 -5.28 -12.09 20.14
CA ALA A 613 -5.76 -13.44 19.85
C ALA A 613 -5.90 -13.64 18.33
N PRO A 614 -5.50 -14.81 17.80
CA PRO A 614 -5.67 -15.10 16.39
C PRO A 614 -7.14 -15.43 16.09
N GLU A 615 -7.80 -14.53 15.36
CA GLU A 615 -9.20 -14.69 14.96
C GLU A 615 -9.31 -14.85 13.43
N PRO A 616 -10.10 -15.80 12.94
CA PRO A 616 -10.32 -15.96 11.50
C PRO A 616 -11.12 -14.76 10.98
N GLN A 617 -10.73 -14.20 9.84
CA GLN A 617 -11.41 -13.05 9.24
C GLN A 617 -11.85 -13.31 7.79
N PRO A 618 -13.00 -12.75 7.39
CA PRO A 618 -13.38 -12.69 5.98
C PRO A 618 -12.77 -11.46 5.30
N GLY A 619 -12.82 -11.46 3.96
CA GLY A 619 -12.19 -10.43 3.13
C GLY A 619 -10.84 -10.90 2.56
N ASP A 620 -10.37 -10.18 1.55
CA ASP A 620 -9.09 -10.36 0.85
C ASP A 620 -8.82 -9.09 0.01
N PHE A 621 -7.74 -9.02 -0.75
CA PHE A 621 -7.29 -7.76 -1.36
C PHE A 621 -8.15 -7.21 -2.51
N TYR A 622 -8.82 -8.06 -3.29
CA TYR A 622 -9.59 -7.66 -4.49
C TYR A 622 -11.09 -7.41 -4.22
N MET A 623 -11.45 -7.08 -2.99
CA MET A 623 -12.79 -6.64 -2.58
C MET A 623 -12.68 -5.51 -1.56
N PRO A 624 -13.75 -4.74 -1.29
CA PRO A 624 -13.70 -3.61 -0.37
C PRO A 624 -13.17 -3.97 1.02
N ARG A 625 -13.61 -5.10 1.59
CA ARG A 625 -13.07 -5.64 2.85
C ARG A 625 -11.69 -6.27 2.62
N VAL A 626 -10.66 -5.43 2.56
CA VAL A 626 -9.26 -5.86 2.52
C VAL A 626 -8.89 -6.48 3.85
N GLN A 627 -8.28 -7.66 3.82
CA GLN A 627 -7.90 -8.38 5.02
C GLN A 627 -6.90 -9.50 4.70
N SER A 628 -5.73 -9.47 5.34
CA SER A 628 -4.83 -10.62 5.47
C SER A 628 -4.53 -10.92 6.94
N ASN A 629 -3.66 -11.89 7.23
CA ASN A 629 -3.29 -12.22 8.60
C ASN A 629 -2.61 -11.03 9.33
N SER A 630 -1.75 -10.27 8.67
CA SER A 630 -0.93 -9.21 9.26
C SER A 630 -1.22 -7.83 8.66
N TYR A 631 -2.13 -7.73 7.70
CA TYR A 631 -2.42 -6.51 6.95
C TYR A 631 -3.92 -6.26 6.75
N GLY A 632 -4.31 -4.98 6.66
CA GLY A 632 -5.66 -4.54 6.35
C GLY A 632 -6.01 -3.22 7.05
N PRO A 633 -7.30 -2.90 7.26
CA PRO A 633 -7.76 -1.63 7.83
C PRO A 633 -7.10 -1.28 9.17
N SER A 634 -6.15 -0.34 9.16
CA SER A 634 -5.56 0.25 10.37
C SER A 634 -6.56 1.14 11.13
N GLU A 635 -7.65 1.49 10.46
CA GLU A 635 -8.82 2.19 10.95
C GLU A 635 -9.96 2.00 9.96
N ARG A 636 -11.20 2.25 10.40
CA ARG A 636 -12.32 2.52 9.48
C ARG A 636 -13.02 3.76 9.98
N MET A 637 -13.28 4.73 9.12
CA MET A 637 -13.98 5.96 9.47
C MET A 637 -15.07 6.28 8.48
N VAL A 638 -16.23 6.71 8.97
CA VAL A 638 -17.30 7.32 8.18
C VAL A 638 -17.71 8.60 8.88
N VAL A 639 -17.63 9.75 8.20
CA VAL A 639 -17.91 11.06 8.79
C VAL A 639 -18.56 12.01 7.77
N ALA A 640 -19.62 12.68 8.21
CA ALA A 640 -20.18 13.84 7.53
C ALA A 640 -19.79 15.11 8.32
N PRO A 641 -19.17 16.12 7.69
CA PRO A 641 -18.76 17.34 8.39
C PRO A 641 -19.94 18.06 9.02
N GLY A 642 -19.79 18.47 10.27
CA GLY A 642 -20.83 19.11 11.09
C GLY A 642 -21.82 18.11 11.70
N ARG A 643 -21.59 16.80 11.48
CA ARG A 643 -22.38 15.67 11.95
C ARG A 643 -21.48 14.60 12.59
N GLU A 644 -20.37 15.02 13.20
CA GLU A 644 -19.38 14.10 13.80
C GLU A 644 -19.97 13.23 14.93
N ALA A 645 -21.10 13.63 15.52
CA ALA A 645 -21.81 12.83 16.52
C ALA A 645 -22.45 11.55 15.95
N GLU A 646 -22.65 11.46 14.64
CA GLU A 646 -23.17 10.28 13.94
C GLU A 646 -22.07 9.47 13.23
N ALA A 647 -20.84 9.97 13.26
CA ALA A 647 -19.69 9.35 12.61
C ALA A 647 -19.31 8.01 13.25
N ILE A 648 -18.88 7.07 12.40
CA ILE A 648 -18.41 5.73 12.77
C ILE A 648 -16.89 5.72 12.73
N PHE A 649 -16.25 5.08 13.71
CA PHE A 649 -14.79 4.95 13.77
C PHE A 649 -14.32 3.67 14.47
N HIS A 650 -13.47 2.87 13.82
CA HIS A 650 -12.85 1.64 14.31
C HIS A 650 -11.32 1.72 14.30
N MET A 651 -10.66 0.95 15.18
CA MET A 651 -9.23 0.65 15.10
C MET A 651 -8.99 -0.82 15.49
N PRO A 652 -8.07 -1.53 14.81
CA PRO A 652 -7.80 -2.95 15.08
C PRO A 652 -7.10 -3.16 16.43
N ALA A 653 -6.40 -2.14 16.94
CA ALA A 653 -5.76 -2.11 18.25
C ALA A 653 -6.05 -0.81 18.98
N GLY A 654 -5.74 -0.76 20.28
CA GLY A 654 -5.89 0.44 21.09
C GLY A 654 -4.75 1.45 20.91
N GLN A 655 -4.91 2.63 21.52
CA GLN A 655 -3.99 3.78 21.40
C GLN A 655 -2.80 3.75 22.37
N SER A 656 -2.70 2.73 23.22
CA SER A 656 -1.64 2.63 24.21
C SER A 656 -0.67 1.51 23.84
N ALA A 657 0.63 1.79 23.92
CA ALA A 657 1.67 0.77 23.74
C ALA A 657 1.79 -0.18 24.94
N HIS A 658 1.30 0.23 26.12
CA HIS A 658 1.49 -0.55 27.33
C HIS A 658 0.51 -1.75 27.36
N PRO A 659 0.99 -3.01 27.42
CA PRO A 659 0.09 -4.17 27.33
C PRO A 659 -0.80 -4.41 28.57
N MET A 660 -0.62 -3.66 29.67
CA MET A 660 -1.55 -3.64 30.83
C MET A 660 -2.56 -2.49 30.74
N SER A 661 -2.42 -1.60 29.75
CA SER A 661 -3.34 -0.48 29.59
C SER A 661 -4.73 -0.99 29.23
N PRO A 662 -5.81 -0.44 29.81
CA PRO A 662 -7.16 -0.71 29.32
C PRO A 662 -7.32 -0.27 27.86
N HIS A 663 -6.47 0.64 27.38
CA HIS A 663 -6.45 1.16 26.01
C HIS A 663 -5.47 0.44 25.08
N TYR A 664 -5.06 -0.79 25.43
CA TYR A 664 -4.22 -1.63 24.57
C TYR A 664 -5.03 -2.38 23.51
N ARG A 665 -6.25 -2.83 23.86
CA ARG A 665 -7.11 -3.69 23.02
C ARG A 665 -8.57 -3.23 22.87
N ASP A 666 -8.92 -2.07 23.41
CA ASP A 666 -10.32 -1.63 23.58
C ASP A 666 -11.07 -1.30 22.28
N GLY A 667 -10.39 -1.18 21.14
CA GLY A 667 -11.02 -1.05 19.82
C GLY A 667 -11.26 -2.38 19.07
N GLN A 668 -10.61 -3.47 19.50
CA GLN A 668 -10.44 -4.66 18.68
C GLN A 668 -11.76 -5.36 18.35
N GLU A 669 -12.60 -5.61 19.36
CA GLU A 669 -13.84 -6.39 19.19
C GLU A 669 -14.78 -5.74 18.17
N ALA A 670 -14.98 -4.42 18.28
CA ALA A 670 -15.81 -3.66 17.35
C ALA A 670 -15.23 -3.68 15.93
N TRP A 671 -13.90 -3.62 15.80
CA TRP A 671 -13.23 -3.70 14.51
C TRP A 671 -13.34 -5.09 13.85
N LEU A 672 -13.22 -6.18 14.62
CA LEU A 672 -13.36 -7.56 14.15
C LEU A 672 -14.75 -7.82 13.57
N HIS A 673 -15.77 -7.35 14.27
CA HIS A 673 -17.17 -7.60 13.94
C HIS A 673 -17.81 -6.49 13.10
N GLY A 674 -17.08 -5.41 12.82
CA GLY A 674 -17.61 -4.25 12.10
C GLY A 674 -18.76 -3.56 12.84
N GLU A 675 -18.74 -3.57 14.18
CA GLU A 675 -19.80 -2.97 15.00
C GLU A 675 -19.64 -1.45 15.04
N PRO A 676 -20.62 -0.64 14.63
CA PRO A 676 -20.45 0.81 14.55
C PRO A 676 -20.16 1.43 15.93
N THR A 677 -18.99 2.07 16.06
CA THR A 677 -18.58 2.82 17.26
C THR A 677 -18.40 4.30 16.92
N SER A 678 -18.74 5.20 17.85
CA SER A 678 -18.65 6.66 17.67
C SER A 678 -17.22 7.12 17.36
N LEU A 679 -17.04 8.15 16.52
CA LEU A 679 -15.80 8.93 16.34
C LEU A 679 -15.51 9.89 17.50
N LEU A 680 -16.55 10.48 18.10
CA LEU A 680 -16.39 11.36 19.25
C LEU A 680 -16.21 10.55 20.55
N PRO A 681 -15.47 11.10 21.54
CA PRO A 681 -15.28 10.43 22.82
C PRO A 681 -16.58 10.33 23.62
N GLY A 682 -16.65 9.34 24.49
CA GLY A 682 -17.71 9.20 25.49
C GLY A 682 -17.47 10.08 26.73
N GLU A 683 -17.99 9.64 27.88
CA GLU A 683 -17.75 10.30 29.16
C GLU A 683 -16.25 10.34 29.51
N THR A 684 -15.76 11.53 29.89
CA THR A 684 -14.37 11.71 30.35
C THR A 684 -14.08 10.82 31.56
N ARG A 685 -13.15 9.89 31.40
CA ARG A 685 -12.72 8.97 32.47
C ARG A 685 -11.57 9.53 33.31
N GLN A 686 -10.65 10.23 32.66
CA GLN A 686 -9.43 10.78 33.26
C GLN A 686 -9.13 12.13 32.62
N THR A 687 -8.49 13.01 33.37
CA THR A 687 -8.05 14.33 32.89
C THR A 687 -6.58 14.49 33.23
N LEU A 688 -5.79 14.85 32.23
CA LEU A 688 -4.39 15.22 32.36
C LEU A 688 -4.26 16.68 31.94
N GLU A 689 -3.73 17.52 32.82
CA GLU A 689 -3.41 18.91 32.51
C GLU A 689 -1.90 19.01 32.23
N LEU A 690 -1.56 19.29 30.98
CA LEU A 690 -0.19 19.48 30.55
C LEU A 690 0.10 20.97 30.46
N VAL A 691 1.11 21.44 31.20
CA VAL A 691 1.58 22.82 31.13
C VAL A 691 2.95 22.80 30.46
N PRO A 692 3.05 23.15 29.16
CA PRO A 692 4.35 23.25 28.51
C PRO A 692 5.24 24.21 29.32
N ALA A 693 6.51 23.87 29.48
CA ALA A 693 7.47 24.80 30.06
C ALA A 693 7.37 26.11 29.27
N GLY A 694 7.08 27.21 29.97
CA GLY A 694 6.99 28.53 29.34
C GLY A 694 8.31 28.83 28.63
N GLU A 695 8.25 29.64 27.58
CA GLU A 695 9.46 30.30 27.10
C GLU A 695 10.00 31.11 28.28
N ASP A 696 11.08 30.63 28.90
CA ASP A 696 11.86 31.46 29.81
C ASP A 696 12.25 32.72 29.02
N ARG A 697 11.74 33.85 29.53
CA ARG A 697 11.85 35.21 28.97
C ARG A 697 13.27 35.69 28.71
#